data_AF-A0A0E9NM15-F1
#
_entry.id   AF-A0A0E9NM15-F1
#
_cell.length_a   1.000
_cell.length_b   1.000
_cell.length_c   1.000
_cell.angle_alpha   90.00
_cell.angle_beta   90.00
_cell.angle_gamma   90.00
#
_symmetry.space_group_name_H-M   'P 1'
#
loop_
_entity.id
_entity.type
_entity.pdbx_description
1 polymer ?
#
loop_
_entity_poly.entity_id
_entity_poly.type
_entity_poly.pdbx_seq_one_letter_code
_entity_poly.pdbx_strand_id
1 'polypeptide(L)'
;MLASDLLVPPFLTLIVGLGLIATYTAGLKTGCWVIMLTFTMASHILTFDICFNVITGHATCTIVWGIVGMVISIVFTLPRTLKALSFLAILSFLSILSAVLLTIIGVAVESYPAGYNGTAVAWMVGAENVEFYRAFAAVTNIMENPQDYPKALCLLQFTATAFYTIAGALIYRLAGQYTQSPALGSTNEIIRKVGYGLAIVTIVIAGVINGQVATKYVFQGLFYGTKYYTSRRWFSTVLWVGIVVALWVIAWFIAESMPDFNDLLGLISRLFVSWFTYGISSISWFYDEIKERGWSFWRSSWKGCVLFVINVLIIVMSCTITGVGLYCNGRTLHEDLDMYNIHFPAPDEPDTANNYIRPAYMTTRYRVEYALKSHRRDNFIEWIKGLLAVPFVLHSQPRVNPSPAENGVAWKAPSADTRSRYAEVFHDIEELVDDHIAHAEQGTVDQSKLKLLVPSVGTFWTKLPLERAFLANEERRAISARRFVAPSFNDVRLTLNSAQLMALVDDLKLITFDGDVTLYNDGGALSPDNPVIPRLIALLRADIHVGILTAAGYEEKNGVKYRERIYGLLDAVAASDLTEEQKKRLILLGGESNYLLRYSSEAETGLEWVDEEEWQLDIMKALKDEDIHQFLDIAETVLRECIDMMRLPATILRKGKAVGMNPTPGKTLSREQLEEVVLAVQRTLMFAEVSQRIPFCAFNGGADVWVDIGDKRLGVVSLQTWLGGIHGRCTLHVGDQFLSLGHNDFKARLAATTVWIASPSETVEALDEYLELRRRASSCLGLT
;
A
#
# COMPACT_ATOMS: atom_id res chain seq x y z
N MET A 1 38.01 -51.22 16.84
CA MET A 1 38.67 -50.03 16.24
C MET A 1 38.72 -50.29 14.75
N LEU A 2 37.99 -49.62 13.87
CA LEU A 2 37.65 -48.20 13.84
C LEU A 2 36.19 -48.02 13.38
N ALA A 3 35.34 -47.61 14.32
CA ALA A 3 34.07 -46.95 14.06
C ALA A 3 34.33 -45.50 13.59
N SER A 4 34.98 -45.32 12.44
CA SER A 4 35.27 -43.99 11.86
C SER A 4 34.65 -43.74 10.48
N ASP A 5 33.98 -44.74 9.88
CA ASP A 5 33.48 -44.63 8.50
C ASP A 5 32.01 -44.23 8.39
N LEU A 6 31.35 -43.90 9.52
CA LEU A 6 29.92 -43.59 9.58
C LEU A 6 29.61 -42.19 10.13
N LEU A 7 30.44 -41.20 9.79
CA LEU A 7 30.18 -39.78 10.05
C LEU A 7 30.19 -38.99 8.74
N VAL A 8 29.49 -39.52 7.73
CA VAL A 8 29.03 -38.72 6.59
C VAL A 8 27.55 -38.43 6.86
N PRO A 9 27.11 -37.16 6.95
CA PRO A 9 25.68 -36.88 7.08
C PRO A 9 24.97 -37.51 5.86
N PRO A 10 24.03 -38.45 6.04
CA PRO A 10 23.30 -39.07 4.92
C PRO A 10 22.65 -38.03 4.01
N PHE A 11 22.31 -36.88 4.60
CA PHE A 11 21.81 -35.68 3.94
C PHE A 11 22.79 -35.07 2.92
N LEU A 12 24.10 -35.03 3.21
CA LEU A 12 25.10 -34.46 2.30
C LEU A 12 25.32 -35.39 1.10
N THR A 13 25.34 -36.70 1.33
CA THR A 13 25.42 -37.71 0.27
C THR A 13 24.19 -37.67 -0.66
N LEU A 14 23.00 -37.43 -0.08
CA LEU A 14 21.77 -37.25 -0.84
C LEU A 14 21.77 -35.96 -1.67
N ILE A 15 22.21 -34.83 -1.09
CA ILE A 15 22.32 -33.54 -1.80
C ILE A 15 23.36 -33.62 -2.91
N VAL A 16 24.52 -34.21 -2.65
CA VAL A 16 25.56 -34.41 -3.67
C VAL A 16 25.05 -35.39 -4.73
N GLY A 17 24.32 -36.44 -4.37
CA GLY A 17 23.70 -37.39 -5.32
C GLY A 17 22.63 -36.76 -6.22
N LEU A 18 21.68 -36.00 -5.64
CA LEU A 18 20.66 -35.27 -6.39
C LEU A 18 21.27 -34.13 -7.22
N GLY A 19 22.24 -33.44 -6.63
CA GLY A 19 23.06 -32.44 -7.30
C GLY A 19 23.81 -33.02 -8.49
N LEU A 20 24.35 -34.24 -8.39
CA LEU A 20 24.99 -34.96 -9.47
C LEU A 20 24.01 -35.39 -10.56
N ILE A 21 22.80 -35.83 -10.21
CA ILE A 21 21.74 -36.15 -11.19
C ILE A 21 21.34 -34.90 -11.98
N ALA A 22 21.14 -33.77 -11.31
CA ALA A 22 20.94 -32.47 -11.94
C ALA A 22 22.19 -32.01 -12.71
N THR A 23 23.38 -32.36 -12.24
CA THR A 23 24.68 -32.04 -12.84
C THR A 23 25.07 -32.98 -14.00
N TYR A 24 24.35 -34.07 -14.27
CA TYR A 24 24.69 -34.99 -15.36
C TYR A 24 23.55 -35.24 -16.36
N THR A 25 22.32 -34.82 -16.06
CA THR A 25 21.23 -34.78 -17.05
C THR A 25 21.38 -33.52 -17.92
N ALA A 26 22.12 -33.64 -19.03
CA ALA A 26 22.39 -32.54 -19.96
C ALA A 26 21.12 -31.79 -20.42
N GLY A 27 19.99 -32.51 -20.52
CA GLY A 27 18.67 -31.95 -20.84
C GLY A 27 18.09 -31.05 -19.76
N LEU A 28 18.06 -31.50 -18.49
CA LEU A 28 17.47 -30.76 -17.38
C LEU A 28 18.20 -29.42 -17.15
N LYS A 29 19.53 -29.45 -17.15
CA LYS A 29 20.32 -28.21 -17.01
C LYS A 29 20.09 -27.21 -18.12
N THR A 30 19.93 -27.69 -19.35
CA THR A 30 19.75 -26.82 -20.52
C THR A 30 18.34 -26.24 -20.52
N GLY A 31 17.35 -27.01 -20.09
CA GLY A 31 16.01 -26.50 -19.80
C GLY A 31 16.03 -25.38 -18.77
N CYS A 32 16.60 -25.60 -17.58
CA CYS A 32 16.67 -24.59 -16.52
C CYS A 32 17.41 -23.31 -16.96
N TRP A 33 18.48 -23.46 -17.76
CA TRP A 33 19.22 -22.32 -18.31
C TRP A 33 18.39 -21.50 -19.31
N VAL A 34 17.67 -22.17 -20.21
CA VAL A 34 16.78 -21.49 -21.17
C VAL A 34 15.63 -20.80 -20.43
N ILE A 35 15.06 -21.43 -19.41
CA ILE A 35 14.03 -20.83 -18.57
C ILE A 35 14.56 -19.55 -17.92
N MET A 36 15.72 -19.62 -17.26
CA MET A 36 16.35 -18.44 -16.65
C MET A 36 16.54 -17.30 -17.66
N LEU A 37 17.09 -17.59 -18.85
CA LEU A 37 17.26 -16.59 -19.90
C LEU A 37 15.92 -16.02 -20.39
N THR A 38 14.85 -16.83 -20.42
CA THR A 38 13.51 -16.38 -20.80
C THR A 38 12.93 -15.42 -19.77
N PHE A 39 13.15 -15.66 -18.48
CA PHE A 39 12.79 -14.70 -17.44
C PHE A 39 13.63 -13.41 -17.53
N THR A 40 14.92 -13.51 -17.87
CA THR A 40 15.74 -12.31 -18.14
C THR A 40 15.22 -11.54 -19.36
N MET A 41 14.77 -12.23 -20.41
CA MET A 41 14.09 -11.56 -21.53
C MET A 41 12.82 -10.83 -21.05
N ALA A 42 12.04 -11.44 -20.16
CA ALA A 42 10.84 -10.82 -19.58
C ALA A 42 11.17 -9.55 -18.77
N SER A 43 12.25 -9.55 -17.99
CA SER A 43 12.65 -8.36 -17.22
C SER A 43 13.03 -7.17 -18.11
N HIS A 44 13.59 -7.44 -19.29
CA HIS A 44 13.86 -6.40 -20.29
C HIS A 44 12.60 -5.85 -20.96
N ILE A 45 11.55 -6.67 -21.15
CA ILE A 45 10.23 -6.18 -21.60
C ILE A 45 9.61 -5.29 -20.52
N LEU A 46 9.56 -5.78 -19.27
CA LEU A 46 9.02 -5.01 -18.15
C LEU A 46 9.76 -3.66 -17.96
N THR A 47 11.09 -3.67 -18.07
CA THR A 47 11.89 -2.43 -17.98
C THR A 47 11.63 -1.49 -19.15
N PHE A 48 11.38 -2.03 -20.34
CA PHE A 48 11.00 -1.25 -21.52
C PHE A 48 9.64 -0.56 -21.30
N ASP A 49 8.69 -1.24 -20.67
CA ASP A 49 7.37 -0.70 -20.36
C ASP A 49 7.45 0.46 -19.38
N ILE A 50 8.24 0.29 -18.30
CA ILE A 50 8.53 1.34 -17.33
C ILE A 50 9.19 2.53 -18.04
N CYS A 51 10.19 2.27 -18.88
CA CYS A 51 10.91 3.30 -19.64
C CYS A 51 9.96 4.12 -20.52
N PHE A 52 9.11 3.47 -21.32
CA PHE A 52 8.19 4.17 -22.22
C PHE A 52 7.06 4.87 -21.49
N ASN A 53 6.54 4.29 -20.40
CA ASN A 53 5.58 4.96 -19.54
C ASN A 53 6.16 6.26 -18.96
N VAL A 54 7.41 6.25 -18.53
CA VAL A 54 8.09 7.44 -18.00
C VAL A 54 8.37 8.48 -19.10
N ILE A 55 8.87 8.06 -20.25
CA ILE A 55 9.20 8.98 -21.36
C ILE A 55 7.93 9.63 -21.92
N THR A 56 6.87 8.84 -22.12
CA THR A 56 5.62 9.30 -22.75
C THR A 56 4.62 9.90 -21.76
N GLY A 57 4.82 9.75 -20.46
CA GLY A 57 3.84 10.16 -19.45
C GLY A 57 2.58 9.31 -19.48
N HIS A 58 2.73 7.98 -19.69
CA HIS A 58 1.62 7.03 -19.80
C HIS A 58 0.63 7.32 -20.95
N ALA A 59 1.15 7.64 -22.15
CA ALA A 59 0.31 8.02 -23.29
C ALA A 59 -0.66 6.92 -23.79
N THR A 60 -0.36 5.65 -23.52
CA THR A 60 -1.19 4.48 -23.83
C THR A 60 -1.10 3.45 -22.71
N CYS A 61 -1.96 2.43 -22.74
CA CYS A 61 -1.88 1.34 -21.76
C CYS A 61 -0.51 0.64 -21.80
N THR A 62 -0.02 0.24 -20.63
CA THR A 62 1.30 -0.41 -20.46
C THR A 62 1.47 -1.64 -21.35
N ILE A 63 0.42 -2.44 -21.52
CA ILE A 63 0.41 -3.64 -22.38
C ILE A 63 0.82 -3.30 -23.83
N VAL A 64 0.43 -2.13 -24.35
CA VAL A 64 0.82 -1.72 -25.71
C VAL A 64 2.33 -1.50 -25.79
N TRP A 65 2.94 -0.91 -24.76
CA TRP A 65 4.39 -0.78 -24.69
C TRP A 65 5.07 -2.14 -24.61
N GLY A 66 4.48 -3.11 -23.90
CA GLY A 66 4.98 -4.48 -23.81
C GLY A 66 5.02 -5.17 -25.17
N ILE A 67 3.94 -5.02 -25.94
CA ILE A 67 3.87 -5.52 -27.32
C ILE A 67 4.91 -4.84 -28.21
N VAL A 68 5.08 -3.52 -28.11
CA VAL A 68 6.09 -2.78 -28.88
C VAL A 68 7.50 -3.25 -28.54
N GLY A 69 7.82 -3.37 -27.25
CA GLY A 69 9.10 -3.88 -26.76
C GLY A 69 9.39 -5.30 -27.23
N MET A 70 8.36 -6.16 -27.21
CA MET A 70 8.44 -7.54 -27.72
C MET A 70 8.74 -7.57 -29.22
N VAL A 71 8.00 -6.80 -30.02
CA VAL A 71 8.19 -6.77 -31.49
C VAL A 71 9.58 -6.26 -31.85
N ILE A 72 10.05 -5.18 -31.21
CA ILE A 72 11.40 -4.66 -31.39
C ILE A 72 12.43 -5.75 -31.06
N SER A 73 12.26 -6.41 -29.92
CA SER A 73 13.19 -7.43 -29.46
C SER A 73 13.22 -8.67 -30.37
N ILE A 74 12.07 -9.07 -30.93
CA ILE A 74 11.97 -10.12 -31.96
C ILE A 74 12.83 -9.75 -33.17
N VAL A 75 12.64 -8.56 -33.73
CA VAL A 75 13.35 -8.10 -34.94
C VAL A 75 14.86 -8.14 -34.74
N PHE A 76 15.35 -7.62 -33.61
CA PHE A 76 16.78 -7.62 -33.31
C PHE A 76 17.35 -9.00 -32.92
N THR A 77 16.49 -9.96 -32.55
CA THR A 77 16.86 -11.36 -32.28
C THR A 77 16.90 -12.25 -33.53
N LEU A 78 16.35 -11.80 -34.66
CA LEU A 78 16.34 -12.60 -35.90
C LEU A 78 17.73 -12.93 -36.48
N PRO A 79 18.74 -12.03 -36.47
CA PRO A 79 20.04 -12.31 -37.06
C PRO A 79 20.75 -13.47 -36.36
N ARG A 80 21.09 -14.55 -37.08
CA ARG A 80 21.72 -15.75 -36.49
C ARG A 80 23.17 -15.57 -36.00
N THR A 81 23.88 -14.53 -36.46
CA THR A 81 25.34 -14.38 -36.24
C THR A 81 25.67 -13.42 -35.10
N LEU A 82 26.51 -13.85 -34.15
CA LEU A 82 26.93 -13.02 -33.00
C LEU A 82 27.97 -11.94 -33.33
N LYS A 83 28.55 -11.93 -34.53
CA LYS A 83 29.64 -10.99 -34.88
C LYS A 83 29.21 -9.52 -34.85
N ALA A 84 27.95 -9.21 -35.14
CA ALA A 84 27.42 -7.86 -35.03
C ALA A 84 27.06 -7.49 -33.57
N LEU A 85 26.80 -8.51 -32.74
CA LEU A 85 26.36 -8.34 -31.34
C LEU A 85 27.50 -7.88 -30.41
N SER A 86 28.77 -8.14 -30.74
CA SER A 86 29.91 -7.64 -29.95
C SER A 86 30.03 -6.11 -29.98
N PHE A 87 29.76 -5.48 -31.13
CA PHE A 87 29.74 -4.01 -31.23
C PHE A 87 28.53 -3.41 -30.52
N LEU A 88 27.37 -4.07 -30.60
CA LEU A 88 26.16 -3.67 -29.86
C LEU A 88 26.37 -3.74 -28.34
N ALA A 89 27.17 -4.69 -27.85
CA ALA A 89 27.50 -4.78 -26.42
C ALA A 89 28.30 -3.55 -25.92
N ILE A 90 29.22 -3.01 -26.74
CA ILE A 90 29.94 -1.77 -26.40
C ILE A 90 28.97 -0.59 -26.33
N LEU A 91 28.05 -0.48 -27.29
CA LEU A 91 27.03 0.56 -27.29
C LEU A 91 26.10 0.46 -26.07
N SER A 92 25.69 -0.76 -25.71
CA SER A 92 24.91 -1.04 -24.50
C SER A 92 25.65 -0.62 -23.22
N PHE A 93 26.95 -0.91 -23.13
CA PHE A 93 27.78 -0.49 -22.00
C PHE A 93 27.88 1.03 -21.87
N LEU A 94 28.11 1.74 -22.97
CA LEU A 94 28.16 3.21 -22.96
C LEU A 94 26.80 3.81 -22.55
N SER A 95 25.71 3.24 -23.06
CA SER A 95 24.34 3.63 -22.72
C SER A 95 24.05 3.53 -21.22
N ILE A 96 24.30 2.38 -20.59
CA ILE A 96 24.04 2.21 -19.15
C ILE A 96 24.98 3.07 -18.31
N LEU A 97 26.25 3.20 -18.70
CA LEU A 97 27.22 4.01 -17.99
C LEU A 97 26.78 5.47 -17.95
N SER A 98 26.38 6.04 -19.09
CA SER A 98 25.88 7.41 -19.17
C SER A 98 24.60 7.60 -18.37
N ALA A 99 23.65 6.66 -18.43
CA ALA A 99 22.39 6.74 -17.70
C ALA A 99 22.58 6.71 -16.17
N VAL A 100 23.45 5.84 -15.67
CA VAL A 100 23.75 5.73 -14.23
C VAL A 100 24.53 6.95 -13.74
N LEU A 101 25.52 7.43 -14.48
CA LEU A 101 26.25 8.65 -14.11
C LEU A 101 25.32 9.87 -14.07
N LEU A 102 24.42 10.00 -15.05
CA LEU A 102 23.40 11.04 -15.05
C LEU A 102 22.48 10.92 -13.83
N THR A 103 22.07 9.70 -13.47
CA THR A 103 21.22 9.45 -12.30
C THR A 103 21.93 9.87 -11.01
N ILE A 104 23.21 9.50 -10.82
CA ILE A 104 24.00 9.91 -9.65
C ILE A 104 24.08 11.45 -9.56
N ILE A 105 24.36 12.12 -10.67
CA ILE A 105 24.43 13.59 -10.72
C ILE A 105 23.05 14.20 -10.44
N GLY A 106 21.98 13.65 -11.02
CA GLY A 106 20.62 14.13 -10.84
C GLY A 106 20.18 14.08 -9.38
N VAL A 107 20.38 12.93 -8.73
CA VAL A 107 20.10 12.75 -7.31
C VAL A 107 21.00 13.68 -6.46
N ALA A 108 22.25 13.93 -6.85
CA ALA A 108 23.14 14.81 -6.09
C ALA A 108 22.73 16.30 -6.12
N VAL A 109 22.06 16.76 -7.18
CA VAL A 109 21.63 18.15 -7.36
C VAL A 109 20.23 18.39 -6.80
N GLU A 110 19.45 17.32 -6.63
CA GLU A 110 18.07 17.40 -6.16
C GLU A 110 17.98 17.66 -4.65
N SER A 111 17.13 18.61 -4.26
CA SER A 111 16.91 18.95 -2.85
C SER A 111 15.88 17.99 -2.25
N TYR A 112 16.33 16.85 -1.72
CA TYR A 112 15.46 15.98 -0.94
C TYR A 112 15.18 16.61 0.44
N PRO A 113 13.98 16.46 1.01
CA PRO A 113 13.66 16.96 2.35
C PRO A 113 14.71 16.47 3.37
N ALA A 114 15.30 17.39 4.13
CA ALA A 114 16.29 17.06 5.14
C ALA A 114 15.66 16.21 6.26
N GLY A 115 16.11 14.96 6.42
CA GLY A 115 15.55 14.03 7.41
C GLY A 115 16.07 12.60 7.23
N TYR A 116 17.39 12.43 7.30
CA TYR A 116 17.99 11.09 7.31
C TYR A 116 17.82 10.47 8.71
N ASN A 117 17.01 9.42 8.81
CA ASN A 117 17.24 8.35 9.78
C ASN A 117 17.30 7.05 9.00
N GLY A 118 18.52 6.56 8.79
CA GLY A 118 18.76 5.26 8.18
C GLY A 118 18.16 4.16 9.04
N THR A 119 16.90 3.80 8.78
CA THR A 119 16.44 2.44 9.04
C THR A 119 17.19 1.55 8.06
N ALA A 120 17.89 0.56 8.59
CA ALA A 120 18.45 -0.50 7.77
C ALA A 120 17.29 -1.13 6.98
N VAL A 121 17.21 -0.84 5.68
CA VAL A 121 16.49 -1.71 4.76
C VAL A 121 17.04 -3.10 5.05
N ALA A 122 16.13 -4.04 5.34
CA ALA A 122 16.47 -5.42 5.58
C ALA A 122 17.52 -5.82 4.55
N TRP A 123 18.67 -6.33 5.01
CA TRP A 123 19.74 -6.83 4.16
C TRP A 123 19.19 -7.95 3.28
N MET A 124 18.54 -7.60 2.18
CA MET A 124 18.39 -8.51 1.08
C MET A 124 19.70 -8.35 0.34
N VAL A 125 20.58 -9.32 0.55
CA VAL A 125 21.63 -9.59 -0.42
C VAL A 125 20.89 -9.85 -1.72
N GLY A 126 20.73 -8.79 -2.53
CA GLY A 126 20.47 -8.92 -3.94
C GLY A 126 21.70 -9.62 -4.49
N ALA A 127 21.70 -10.96 -4.42
CA ALA A 127 22.64 -11.79 -5.14
C ALA A 127 22.24 -11.76 -6.62
N GLU A 128 22.24 -10.56 -7.17
CA GLU A 128 22.24 -10.36 -8.60
C GLU A 128 23.66 -10.13 -9.03
N ASN A 129 23.96 -10.74 -10.17
CA ASN A 129 25.26 -10.80 -10.82
C ASN A 129 26.19 -11.82 -10.18
N VAL A 130 26.16 -13.04 -10.70
CA VAL A 130 27.34 -13.84 -11.12
C VAL A 130 26.80 -15.01 -11.98
N GLU A 131 26.42 -14.77 -13.24
CA GLU A 131 26.10 -15.86 -14.20
C GLU A 131 27.37 -16.57 -14.67
N PHE A 132 28.03 -17.38 -13.82
CA PHE A 132 29.40 -17.80 -14.13
C PHE A 132 29.52 -19.16 -14.81
N TYR A 133 28.77 -20.19 -14.40
CA TYR A 133 29.14 -21.55 -14.84
C TYR A 133 28.82 -21.87 -16.31
N ARG A 134 27.78 -21.27 -16.90
CA ARG A 134 27.40 -21.50 -18.33
C ARG A 134 27.83 -20.39 -19.28
N ALA A 135 27.89 -19.14 -18.81
CA ALA A 135 28.62 -18.10 -19.53
C ALA A 135 30.09 -18.50 -19.67
N PHE A 136 30.70 -19.19 -18.70
CA PHE A 136 32.02 -19.80 -18.82
C PHE A 136 32.17 -20.64 -20.09
N ALA A 137 31.30 -21.63 -20.33
CA ALA A 137 31.41 -22.50 -21.51
C ALA A 137 31.08 -21.77 -22.83
N ALA A 138 30.13 -20.84 -22.83
CA ALA A 138 29.78 -20.08 -24.04
C ALA A 138 30.86 -19.02 -24.39
N VAL A 139 31.38 -18.30 -23.40
CA VAL A 139 32.37 -17.23 -23.55
C VAL A 139 33.77 -17.78 -23.76
N THR A 140 34.20 -18.84 -23.06
CA THR A 140 35.51 -19.47 -23.32
C THR A 140 35.62 -20.03 -24.73
N ASN A 141 34.52 -20.53 -25.31
CA ASN A 141 34.47 -20.96 -26.71
C ASN A 141 34.51 -19.79 -27.72
N ILE A 142 34.34 -18.55 -27.25
CA ILE A 142 34.40 -17.32 -28.07
C ILE A 142 35.73 -16.56 -27.85
N MET A 143 36.43 -16.80 -26.73
CA MET A 143 37.74 -16.21 -26.46
C MET A 143 38.79 -16.75 -27.43
N GLU A 144 39.58 -15.85 -28.01
CA GLU A 144 40.70 -16.22 -28.88
C GLU A 144 41.72 -17.09 -28.13
N ASN A 145 41.98 -16.77 -26.85
CA ASN A 145 42.77 -17.57 -25.93
C ASN A 145 41.94 -17.96 -24.69
N PRO A 146 41.45 -19.21 -24.59
CA PRO A 146 40.66 -19.67 -23.45
C PRO A 146 41.39 -19.59 -22.10
N GLN A 147 42.72 -19.62 -22.10
CA GLN A 147 43.54 -19.52 -20.88
C GLN A 147 43.47 -18.15 -20.21
N ASP A 148 43.09 -17.09 -20.93
CA ASP A 148 42.95 -15.74 -20.37
C ASP A 148 41.64 -15.53 -19.60
N TYR A 149 40.76 -16.55 -19.55
CA TYR A 149 39.47 -16.47 -18.88
C TYR A 149 39.53 -15.94 -17.44
N PRO A 150 40.45 -16.40 -16.55
CA PRO A 150 40.51 -15.87 -15.19
C PRO A 150 40.81 -14.36 -15.13
N LYS A 151 41.59 -13.83 -16.09
CA LYS A 151 41.88 -12.39 -16.18
C LYS A 151 40.64 -11.59 -16.54
N ALA A 152 39.91 -12.05 -17.57
CA ALA A 152 38.66 -11.43 -18.00
C ALA A 152 37.60 -11.49 -16.88
N LEU A 153 37.53 -12.61 -16.17
CA LEU A 153 36.61 -12.81 -15.05
C LEU A 153 36.91 -11.88 -13.88
N CYS A 154 38.19 -11.78 -13.52
CA CYS A 154 38.67 -10.88 -12.48
C CYS A 154 38.30 -9.43 -12.81
N LEU A 155 38.58 -8.99 -14.04
CA LEU A 155 38.22 -7.65 -14.51
C LEU A 155 36.71 -7.42 -14.43
N LEU A 156 35.90 -8.33 -14.96
CA LEU A 156 34.43 -8.25 -14.90
C LEU A 156 33.94 -8.11 -13.46
N GLN A 157 34.41 -8.97 -12.56
CA GLN A 157 33.96 -8.99 -11.17
C GLN A 157 34.36 -7.71 -10.43
N PHE A 158 35.61 -7.28 -10.54
CA PHE A 158 36.06 -6.05 -9.88
C PHE A 158 35.32 -4.82 -10.42
N THR A 159 35.17 -4.70 -11.74
CA THR A 159 34.47 -3.56 -12.35
C THR A 159 32.98 -3.56 -11.98
N ALA A 160 32.29 -4.70 -12.06
CA ALA A 160 30.87 -4.80 -11.73
C ALA A 160 30.62 -4.53 -10.24
N THR A 161 31.38 -5.17 -9.34
CA THR A 161 31.25 -4.95 -7.90
C THR A 161 31.51 -3.49 -7.55
N ALA A 162 32.55 -2.86 -8.10
CA ALA A 162 32.85 -1.46 -7.86
C ALA A 162 31.72 -0.55 -8.35
N PHE A 163 31.24 -0.76 -9.58
CA PHE A 163 30.18 0.04 -10.17
C PHE A 163 28.86 -0.04 -9.40
N TYR A 164 28.38 -1.26 -9.09
CA TYR A 164 27.15 -1.44 -8.32
C TYR A 164 27.26 -0.90 -6.90
N THR A 165 28.39 -1.12 -6.23
CA THR A 165 28.60 -0.62 -4.87
C THR A 165 28.63 0.90 -4.84
N ILE A 166 29.36 1.54 -5.76
CA ILE A 166 29.46 3.00 -5.82
C ILE A 166 28.10 3.62 -6.19
N ALA A 167 27.45 3.14 -7.25
CA ALA A 167 26.18 3.66 -7.68
C ALA A 167 25.09 3.48 -6.62
N GLY A 168 24.97 2.27 -6.06
CA GLY A 168 24.01 1.96 -5.00
C GLY A 168 24.24 2.78 -3.74
N ALA A 169 25.49 2.86 -3.25
CA ALA A 169 25.81 3.62 -2.05
C ALA A 169 25.58 5.13 -2.21
N LEU A 170 25.94 5.71 -3.37
CA LEU A 170 25.76 7.13 -3.63
C LEU A 170 24.29 7.49 -3.79
N ILE A 171 23.54 6.76 -4.62
CA ILE A 171 22.11 7.01 -4.84
C ILE A 171 21.37 6.86 -3.51
N TYR A 172 21.62 5.78 -2.76
CA TYR A 172 20.96 5.55 -1.49
C TYR A 172 21.33 6.58 -0.43
N ARG A 173 22.59 7.03 -0.38
CA ARG A 173 23.02 8.09 0.55
C ARG A 173 22.33 9.43 0.27
N LEU A 174 22.07 9.73 -1.00
CA LEU A 174 21.54 11.02 -1.43
C LEU A 174 20.00 11.04 -1.47
N ALA A 175 19.35 9.97 -1.95
CA ALA A 175 17.88 9.85 -2.04
C ALA A 175 17.24 9.17 -0.81
N GLY A 176 18.00 8.37 -0.04
CA GLY A 176 17.48 7.65 1.13
C GLY A 176 16.26 6.78 0.81
N GLN A 177 15.22 6.91 1.64
CA GLN A 177 13.94 6.20 1.48
C GLN A 177 13.15 6.55 0.21
N TYR A 178 13.53 7.62 -0.50
CA TYR A 178 12.87 8.04 -1.74
C TYR A 178 13.42 7.33 -2.99
N THR A 179 14.40 6.45 -2.82
CA THR A 179 14.97 5.64 -3.91
C THR A 179 13.88 4.79 -4.57
N GLN A 180 13.70 4.96 -5.88
CA GLN A 180 12.75 4.19 -6.68
C GLN A 180 13.41 2.93 -7.25
N SER A 181 12.62 1.93 -7.63
CA SER A 181 13.08 0.79 -8.44
C SER A 181 12.35 0.79 -9.79
N PRO A 182 13.05 0.88 -10.93
CA PRO A 182 14.50 1.04 -11.09
C PRO A 182 15.02 2.40 -10.60
N ALA A 183 16.29 2.44 -10.16
CA ALA A 183 16.92 3.62 -9.53
C ALA A 183 16.93 4.88 -10.41
N LEU A 184 16.88 4.73 -11.74
CA LEU A 184 16.76 5.86 -12.68
C LEU A 184 15.51 6.71 -12.40
N GLY A 185 14.48 6.10 -11.80
CA GLY A 185 13.23 6.75 -11.40
C GLY A 185 13.37 7.75 -10.24
N SER A 186 14.50 7.76 -9.54
CA SER A 186 14.69 8.51 -8.28
C SER A 186 14.99 10.00 -8.48
N THR A 187 15.09 10.47 -9.72
CA THR A 187 15.39 11.87 -10.07
C THR A 187 14.14 12.63 -10.49
N ASN A 188 14.25 13.97 -10.54
CA ASN A 188 13.22 14.85 -11.08
C ASN A 188 12.77 14.44 -12.49
N GLU A 189 11.59 14.90 -12.90
CA GLU A 189 10.93 14.43 -14.11
C GLU A 189 11.80 14.56 -15.38
N ILE A 190 12.52 15.67 -15.54
CA ILE A 190 13.34 15.94 -16.72
C ILE A 190 14.54 14.99 -16.76
N ILE A 191 15.30 14.92 -15.66
CA ILE A 191 16.50 14.08 -15.58
C ILE A 191 16.11 12.61 -15.71
N ARG A 192 14.99 12.21 -15.11
CA ARG A 192 14.46 10.85 -15.22
C ARG A 192 14.13 10.49 -16.67
N LYS A 193 13.42 11.35 -17.41
CA LYS A 193 13.10 11.14 -18.84
C LYS A 193 14.37 11.01 -19.68
N VAL A 194 15.37 11.88 -19.45
CA VAL A 194 16.66 11.81 -20.15
C VAL A 194 17.42 10.54 -19.76
N GLY A 195 17.42 10.14 -18.50
CA GLY A 195 18.07 8.93 -17.99
C GLY A 195 17.50 7.67 -18.63
N TYR A 196 16.17 7.52 -18.66
CA TYR A 196 15.52 6.40 -19.35
C TYR A 196 15.73 6.46 -20.87
N GLY A 197 15.74 7.65 -21.46
CA GLY A 197 16.09 7.84 -22.88
C GLY A 197 17.51 7.38 -23.23
N LEU A 198 18.48 7.60 -22.34
CA LEU A 198 19.84 7.07 -22.50
C LEU A 198 19.89 5.57 -22.26
N ALA A 199 19.09 5.04 -21.33
CA ALA A 199 19.05 3.62 -20.97
C ALA A 199 18.31 2.73 -21.99
N ILE A 200 17.45 3.29 -22.85
CA ILE A 200 16.65 2.50 -23.82
C ILE A 200 17.51 1.55 -24.66
N VAL A 201 18.72 1.99 -25.02
CA VAL A 201 19.64 1.23 -25.86
C VAL A 201 20.14 -0.02 -25.13
N THR A 202 20.53 0.12 -23.86
CA THR A 202 20.93 -1.04 -23.05
C THR A 202 19.75 -1.96 -22.75
N ILE A 203 18.57 -1.41 -22.45
CA ILE A 203 17.37 -2.19 -22.12
C ILE A 203 17.03 -3.15 -23.26
N VAL A 204 17.04 -2.66 -24.51
CA VAL A 204 16.75 -3.50 -25.69
C VAL A 204 17.91 -4.44 -26.00
N ILE A 205 19.15 -3.94 -26.10
CA ILE A 205 20.29 -4.76 -26.55
C ILE A 205 20.60 -5.89 -25.57
N ALA A 206 20.57 -5.64 -24.26
CA ALA A 206 20.84 -6.67 -23.25
C ALA A 206 19.77 -7.78 -23.30
N GLY A 207 18.49 -7.42 -23.47
CA GLY A 207 17.41 -8.40 -23.70
C GLY A 207 17.61 -9.22 -24.97
N VAL A 208 17.97 -8.58 -26.07
CA VAL A 208 18.23 -9.25 -27.36
C VAL A 208 19.41 -10.23 -27.26
N ILE A 209 20.48 -9.88 -26.56
CA ILE A 209 21.63 -10.79 -26.35
C ILE A 209 21.17 -12.05 -25.62
N ASN A 210 20.38 -11.91 -24.55
CA ASN A 210 19.84 -13.04 -23.81
C ASN A 210 18.88 -13.89 -24.67
N GLY A 211 18.00 -13.24 -25.44
CA GLY A 211 17.10 -13.92 -26.38
C GLY A 211 17.82 -14.68 -27.50
N GLN A 212 18.92 -14.12 -28.02
CA GLN A 212 19.80 -14.78 -28.99
C GLN A 212 20.44 -16.04 -28.43
N VAL A 213 20.95 -15.97 -27.20
CA VAL A 213 21.57 -17.11 -26.52
C VAL A 213 20.52 -18.17 -26.24
N ALA A 214 19.35 -17.82 -25.69
CA ALA A 214 18.25 -18.73 -25.42
C ALA A 214 17.79 -19.47 -26.69
N THR A 215 17.55 -18.72 -27.76
CA THR A 215 17.13 -19.27 -29.07
C THR A 215 18.15 -20.28 -29.59
N LYS A 216 19.46 -19.99 -29.47
CA LYS A 216 20.52 -20.91 -29.92
C LYS A 216 20.56 -22.19 -29.11
N TYR A 217 20.40 -22.11 -27.80
CA TYR A 217 20.36 -23.30 -26.95
C TYR A 217 19.17 -24.19 -27.29
N VAL A 218 17.98 -23.61 -27.52
CA VAL A 218 16.80 -24.37 -27.96
C VAL A 218 17.01 -24.97 -29.35
N PHE A 219 17.50 -24.18 -30.30
CA PHE A 219 17.75 -24.62 -31.66
C PHE A 219 18.81 -25.73 -31.75
N GLN A 220 19.88 -25.62 -30.95
CA GLN A 220 20.88 -26.68 -30.79
C GLN A 220 20.25 -27.91 -30.16
N GLY A 221 19.53 -27.79 -29.04
CA GLY A 221 18.91 -28.92 -28.36
C GLY A 221 17.96 -29.73 -29.25
N LEU A 222 17.22 -29.07 -30.14
CA LEU A 222 16.25 -29.71 -31.03
C LEU A 222 16.85 -30.25 -32.32
N PHE A 223 17.86 -29.57 -32.88
CA PHE A 223 18.33 -29.86 -34.26
C PHE A 223 19.78 -30.29 -34.36
N TYR A 224 20.54 -30.35 -33.26
CA TYR A 224 21.93 -30.83 -33.27
C TYR A 224 22.02 -32.24 -33.87
N GLY A 225 22.94 -32.42 -34.83
CA GLY A 225 23.07 -33.68 -35.59
C GLY A 225 22.09 -33.85 -36.77
N THR A 226 21.13 -32.94 -36.96
CA THR A 226 20.22 -32.96 -38.12
C THR A 226 20.72 -32.08 -39.27
N LYS A 227 20.23 -32.35 -40.49
CA LYS A 227 20.52 -31.54 -41.69
C LYS A 227 20.04 -30.08 -41.59
N TYR A 228 19.16 -29.76 -40.63
CA TYR A 228 18.57 -28.43 -40.48
C TYR A 228 19.43 -27.46 -39.67
N TYR A 229 20.41 -27.98 -38.91
CA TYR A 229 21.25 -27.22 -37.99
C TYR A 229 22.11 -26.16 -38.68
N THR A 230 22.83 -26.55 -39.73
CA THR A 230 23.73 -25.65 -40.51
C THR A 230 23.11 -25.16 -41.81
N SER A 231 21.99 -25.73 -42.25
CA SER A 231 21.35 -25.32 -43.51
C SER A 231 20.68 -23.95 -43.41
N ARG A 232 20.80 -23.13 -44.47
CA ARG A 232 20.02 -21.89 -44.64
C ARG A 232 18.75 -22.10 -45.49
N ARG A 233 18.23 -23.33 -45.56
CA ARG A 233 17.00 -23.63 -46.31
C ARG A 233 15.83 -22.89 -45.67
N TRP A 234 14.84 -22.52 -46.48
CA TRP A 234 13.66 -21.78 -46.04
C TRP A 234 13.01 -22.42 -44.79
N PHE A 235 12.93 -23.75 -44.74
CA PHE A 235 12.39 -24.49 -43.61
C PHE A 235 13.20 -24.31 -42.31
N SER A 236 14.54 -24.32 -42.38
CA SER A 236 15.38 -24.02 -41.20
C SER A 236 15.16 -22.57 -40.75
N THR A 237 15.03 -21.63 -41.69
CA THR A 237 14.73 -20.22 -41.38
C THR A 237 13.39 -20.06 -40.67
N VAL A 238 12.34 -20.71 -41.15
CA VAL A 238 11.02 -20.71 -40.50
C VAL A 238 11.08 -21.30 -39.09
N LEU A 239 11.79 -22.42 -38.89
CA LEU A 239 11.96 -23.02 -37.57
C LEU A 239 12.68 -22.08 -36.60
N TRP A 240 13.70 -21.36 -37.06
CA TRP A 240 14.41 -20.36 -36.26
C TRP A 240 13.50 -19.19 -35.89
N VAL A 241 12.80 -18.61 -36.86
CA VAL A 241 11.84 -17.51 -36.62
C VAL A 241 10.76 -17.95 -35.64
N GLY A 242 10.23 -19.17 -35.81
CA GLY A 242 9.22 -19.73 -34.91
C GLY A 242 9.71 -19.83 -33.46
N ILE A 243 10.94 -20.28 -33.23
CA ILE A 243 11.53 -20.34 -31.89
C ILE A 243 11.74 -18.93 -31.30
N VAL A 244 12.25 -17.98 -32.10
CA VAL A 244 12.43 -16.59 -31.66
C VAL A 244 11.10 -15.98 -31.21
N VAL A 245 10.06 -16.07 -32.06
CA VAL A 245 8.73 -15.53 -31.76
C VAL A 245 8.14 -16.21 -30.53
N ALA A 246 8.21 -17.55 -30.45
CA ALA A 246 7.68 -18.28 -29.31
C ALA A 246 8.33 -17.87 -27.98
N LEU A 247 9.66 -17.75 -27.94
CA LEU A 247 10.36 -17.36 -26.71
C LEU A 247 10.03 -15.92 -26.29
N TRP A 248 9.96 -14.98 -27.23
CA TRP A 248 9.60 -13.59 -26.91
C TRP A 248 8.13 -13.42 -26.49
N VAL A 249 7.21 -14.19 -27.09
CA VAL A 249 5.80 -14.20 -26.66
C VAL A 249 5.68 -14.75 -25.24
N ILE A 250 6.39 -15.84 -24.91
CA ILE A 250 6.42 -16.36 -23.54
C ILE A 250 7.01 -15.32 -22.58
N ALA A 251 8.12 -14.68 -22.95
CA ALA A 251 8.74 -13.63 -22.13
C ALA A 251 7.80 -12.43 -21.89
N TRP A 252 7.05 -12.00 -22.92
CA TRP A 252 6.03 -10.95 -22.78
C TRP A 252 4.91 -11.36 -21.83
N PHE A 253 4.36 -12.58 -21.96
CA PHE A 253 3.35 -13.08 -21.00
C PHE A 253 3.87 -13.08 -19.57
N ILE A 254 5.12 -13.49 -19.34
CA ILE A 254 5.73 -13.46 -18.00
C ILE A 254 5.84 -12.02 -17.50
N ALA A 255 6.26 -11.07 -18.35
CA ALA A 255 6.39 -9.67 -17.99
C ALA A 255 5.05 -9.04 -17.59
N GLU A 256 3.98 -9.28 -18.37
CA GLU A 256 2.64 -8.74 -18.09
C GLU A 256 1.97 -9.41 -16.88
N SER A 257 2.39 -10.64 -16.53
CA SER A 257 1.85 -11.36 -15.38
C SER A 257 2.47 -10.92 -14.06
N MET A 258 3.60 -10.19 -14.09
CA MET A 258 4.34 -9.78 -12.88
C MET A 258 4.41 -8.25 -12.78
N PRO A 259 3.63 -7.62 -11.87
CA PRO A 259 3.48 -6.16 -11.83
C PRO A 259 4.67 -5.41 -11.23
N ASP A 260 5.53 -6.07 -10.45
CA ASP A 260 6.70 -5.46 -9.80
C ASP A 260 8.03 -6.00 -10.35
N PHE A 261 8.94 -5.08 -10.68
CA PHE A 261 10.26 -5.39 -11.23
C PHE A 261 11.15 -6.19 -10.26
N ASN A 262 11.10 -5.87 -8.96
CA ASN A 262 11.90 -6.55 -7.94
C ASN A 262 11.38 -7.96 -7.67
N ASP A 263 10.07 -8.19 -7.81
CA ASP A 263 9.50 -9.53 -7.62
C ASP A 263 9.91 -10.48 -8.73
N LEU A 264 9.88 -10.03 -9.98
CA LEU A 264 10.39 -10.79 -11.12
C LEU A 264 11.88 -11.12 -10.92
N LEU A 265 12.67 -10.11 -10.57
CA LEU A 265 14.10 -10.24 -10.41
C LEU A 265 14.50 -11.09 -9.19
N GLY A 266 13.74 -10.96 -8.11
CA GLY A 266 13.87 -11.78 -6.91
C GLY A 266 13.54 -13.25 -7.20
N LEU A 267 12.48 -13.53 -7.98
CA LEU A 267 12.11 -14.88 -8.38
C LEU A 267 13.22 -15.56 -9.19
N ILE A 268 13.76 -14.86 -10.21
CA ILE A 268 14.89 -15.33 -11.03
C ILE A 268 16.09 -15.66 -10.15
N SER A 269 16.43 -14.74 -9.25
CA SER A 269 17.63 -14.85 -8.42
C SER A 269 17.56 -16.03 -7.45
N ARG A 270 16.39 -16.23 -6.82
CA ARG A 270 16.18 -17.28 -5.83
C ARG A 270 16.10 -18.67 -6.45
N LEU A 271 15.43 -18.81 -7.61
CA LEU A 271 15.27 -20.10 -8.29
C LEU A 271 16.51 -20.55 -9.05
N PHE A 272 17.13 -19.64 -9.80
CA PHE A 272 18.12 -20.01 -10.81
C PHE A 272 19.51 -19.47 -10.49
N VAL A 273 19.65 -18.17 -10.21
CA VAL A 273 20.98 -17.55 -10.01
C VAL A 273 21.69 -18.19 -8.82
N SER A 274 21.02 -18.35 -7.68
CA SER A 274 21.58 -18.99 -6.48
C SER A 274 22.23 -20.35 -6.77
N TRP A 275 21.57 -21.21 -7.56
CA TRP A 275 22.06 -22.54 -7.92
C TRP A 275 23.11 -22.53 -9.03
N PHE A 276 22.93 -21.72 -10.08
CA PHE A 276 23.88 -21.65 -11.20
C PHE A 276 25.19 -20.96 -10.82
N THR A 277 25.16 -20.07 -9.83
CA THR A 277 26.35 -19.38 -9.32
C THR A 277 27.05 -20.21 -8.25
N TYR A 278 26.32 -20.58 -7.20
CA TYR A 278 26.90 -21.09 -5.96
C TYR A 278 26.73 -22.60 -5.82
N GLY A 279 25.48 -23.08 -5.86
CA GLY A 279 25.14 -24.47 -5.54
C GLY A 279 25.81 -25.49 -6.47
N ILE A 280 25.62 -25.36 -7.78
CA ILE A 280 26.16 -26.30 -8.79
C ILE A 280 27.69 -26.26 -8.81
N SER A 281 28.28 -25.07 -8.66
CA SER A 281 29.74 -24.89 -8.62
C SER A 281 30.37 -25.64 -7.45
N SER A 282 29.80 -25.50 -6.24
CA SER A 282 30.29 -26.22 -5.06
C SER A 282 30.08 -27.73 -5.15
N ILE A 283 28.97 -28.19 -5.72
CA ILE A 283 28.71 -29.63 -5.92
C ILE A 283 29.67 -30.23 -6.95
N SER A 284 29.96 -29.50 -8.03
CA SER A 284 30.92 -29.94 -9.05
C SER A 284 32.33 -30.06 -8.47
N TRP A 285 32.74 -29.10 -7.63
CA TRP A 285 34.02 -29.16 -6.92
C TRP A 285 34.13 -30.37 -5.99
N PHE A 286 33.08 -30.68 -5.22
CA PHE A 286 33.06 -31.89 -4.37
C PHE A 286 33.20 -33.16 -5.20
N TYR A 287 32.53 -33.24 -6.35
CA TYR A 287 32.62 -34.40 -7.22
C TYR A 287 34.06 -34.63 -7.72
N ASP A 288 34.70 -33.58 -8.23
CA ASP A 288 36.06 -33.68 -8.75
C ASP A 288 37.05 -34.09 -7.65
N GLU A 289 36.99 -33.48 -6.48
CA GLU A 289 37.88 -33.82 -5.35
C GLU A 289 37.60 -35.24 -4.81
N ILE A 290 36.34 -35.66 -4.70
CA ILE A 290 35.98 -37.02 -4.26
C ILE A 290 36.45 -38.05 -5.29
N LYS A 291 36.35 -37.75 -6.59
CA LYS A 291 36.77 -38.64 -7.67
C LYS A 291 38.29 -38.79 -7.72
N GLU A 292 39.04 -37.71 -7.53
CA GLU A 292 40.50 -37.73 -7.59
C GLU A 292 41.16 -38.24 -6.30
N ARG A 293 40.62 -37.87 -5.13
CA ARG A 293 41.29 -38.06 -3.84
C ARG A 293 40.50 -38.91 -2.83
N GLY A 294 39.28 -39.32 -3.18
CA GLY A 294 38.39 -40.08 -2.29
C GLY A 294 37.80 -39.24 -1.16
N TRP A 295 36.79 -39.77 -0.46
CA TRP A 295 36.05 -39.05 0.60
C TRP A 295 36.89 -38.58 1.79
N SER A 296 38.10 -39.11 1.99
CA SER A 296 39.01 -38.70 3.05
C SER A 296 39.79 -37.42 2.73
N PHE A 297 39.65 -36.85 1.53
CA PHE A 297 40.42 -35.68 1.08
C PHE A 297 40.32 -34.48 2.03
N TRP A 298 39.18 -34.27 2.70
CA TRP A 298 38.99 -33.13 3.59
C TRP A 298 39.78 -33.25 4.89
N ARG A 299 40.20 -34.46 5.28
CA ARG A 299 41.06 -34.69 6.45
C ARG A 299 42.55 -34.72 6.11
N SER A 300 42.91 -34.76 4.82
CA SER A 300 44.30 -34.94 4.39
C SER A 300 45.15 -33.67 4.51
N SER A 301 44.52 -32.49 4.50
CA SER A 301 45.22 -31.21 4.63
C SER A 301 44.33 -30.13 5.26
N TRP A 302 44.94 -29.18 5.99
CA TRP A 302 44.23 -28.02 6.54
C TRP A 302 43.48 -27.23 5.45
N LYS A 303 44.11 -27.05 4.27
CA LYS A 303 43.47 -26.40 3.11
C LYS A 303 42.25 -27.17 2.63
N GLY A 304 42.32 -28.50 2.57
CA GLY A 304 41.20 -29.37 2.20
C GLY A 304 40.03 -29.26 3.18
N CYS A 305 40.32 -29.20 4.49
CA CYS A 305 39.31 -29.02 5.53
C CYS A 305 38.60 -27.65 5.42
N VAL A 306 39.36 -26.57 5.24
CA VAL A 306 38.81 -25.21 5.09
C VAL A 306 37.94 -25.11 3.84
N LEU A 307 38.43 -25.60 2.69
CA LEU A 307 37.66 -25.57 1.44
C LEU A 307 36.41 -26.46 1.50
N PHE A 308 36.48 -27.58 2.21
CA PHE A 308 35.31 -28.42 2.47
C PHE A 308 34.24 -27.63 3.23
N VAL A 309 34.59 -27.00 4.37
CA VAL A 309 33.64 -26.22 5.17
C VAL A 309 33.04 -25.07 4.37
N ILE A 310 33.86 -24.32 3.63
CA ILE A 310 33.39 -23.21 2.79
C ILE A 310 32.37 -23.69 1.76
N ASN A 311 32.67 -24.76 1.02
CA ASN A 311 31.76 -25.27 0.00
C ASN A 311 30.47 -25.85 0.60
N VAL A 312 30.52 -26.47 1.80
CA VAL A 312 29.30 -26.88 2.52
C VAL A 312 28.46 -25.66 2.88
N LEU A 313 29.06 -24.60 3.43
CA LEU A 313 28.36 -23.36 3.76
C LEU A 313 27.72 -22.72 2.52
N ILE A 314 28.39 -22.73 1.37
CA ILE A 314 27.88 -22.21 0.10
C ILE A 314 26.65 -23.01 -0.37
N ILE A 315 26.68 -24.34 -0.25
CA ILE A 315 25.53 -25.20 -0.58
C ILE A 315 24.35 -24.91 0.36
N VAL A 316 24.60 -24.82 1.67
CA VAL A 316 23.56 -24.49 2.66
C VAL A 316 22.96 -23.12 2.37
N MET A 317 23.79 -22.11 2.09
CA MET A 317 23.36 -20.78 1.69
C MET A 317 22.47 -20.81 0.44
N SER A 318 22.85 -21.58 -0.58
CA SER A 318 22.07 -21.73 -1.83
C SER A 318 20.70 -22.37 -1.56
N CYS A 319 20.66 -23.42 -0.74
CA CYS A 319 19.42 -24.06 -0.31
C CYS A 319 18.52 -23.10 0.47
N THR A 320 19.09 -22.32 1.39
CA THR A 320 18.35 -21.35 2.20
C THR A 320 17.79 -20.22 1.34
N ILE A 321 18.61 -19.62 0.47
CA ILE A 321 18.18 -18.55 -0.45
C ILE A 321 17.04 -19.04 -1.35
N THR A 322 17.13 -20.28 -1.84
CA THR A 322 16.08 -20.86 -2.68
C THR A 322 14.82 -21.15 -1.87
N GLY A 323 14.93 -21.89 -0.77
CA GLY A 323 13.76 -22.33 0.00
C GLY A 323 13.04 -21.18 0.70
N VAL A 324 13.77 -20.42 1.52
CA VAL A 324 13.21 -19.28 2.25
C VAL A 324 12.85 -18.15 1.29
N GLY A 325 13.72 -17.88 0.31
CA GLY A 325 13.45 -16.82 -0.67
C GLY A 325 12.22 -17.11 -1.52
N LEU A 326 12.05 -18.34 -2.02
CA LEU A 326 10.88 -18.70 -2.82
C LEU A 326 9.60 -18.66 -1.97
N TYR A 327 9.67 -19.06 -0.71
CA TYR A 327 8.55 -18.90 0.22
C TYR A 327 8.18 -17.42 0.41
N CYS A 328 9.15 -16.53 0.65
CA CYS A 328 8.87 -15.11 0.80
C CYS A 328 8.27 -14.50 -0.48
N ASN A 329 8.83 -14.78 -1.65
CA ASN A 329 8.33 -14.24 -2.91
C ASN A 329 6.97 -14.82 -3.29
N GLY A 330 6.78 -16.13 -3.12
CA GLY A 330 5.50 -16.78 -3.34
C GLY A 330 4.43 -16.29 -2.36
N ARG A 331 4.81 -15.95 -1.13
CA ARG A 331 3.92 -15.33 -0.16
C ARG A 331 3.55 -13.89 -0.55
N THR A 332 4.51 -13.07 -0.99
CA THR A 332 4.23 -11.73 -1.52
C THR A 332 3.29 -11.82 -2.72
N LEU A 333 3.61 -12.66 -3.71
CA LEU A 333 2.76 -12.90 -4.87
C LEU A 333 1.39 -13.48 -4.52
N HIS A 334 1.29 -14.37 -3.52
CA HIS A 334 0.02 -14.93 -3.06
C HIS A 334 -0.80 -13.90 -2.29
N GLU A 335 -0.17 -13.05 -1.47
CA GLU A 335 -0.82 -11.91 -0.83
C GLU A 335 -1.33 -10.91 -1.90
N ASP A 336 -0.59 -10.74 -3.00
CA ASP A 336 -1.01 -9.96 -4.16
C ASP A 336 -2.12 -10.65 -4.99
N LEU A 337 -2.09 -11.98 -5.15
CA LEU A 337 -3.07 -12.76 -5.91
C LEU A 337 -4.37 -13.07 -5.14
N ASP A 338 -4.31 -13.25 -3.83
CA ASP A 338 -5.49 -13.39 -2.95
C ASP A 338 -6.23 -12.06 -2.81
N MET A 339 -5.54 -10.94 -3.03
CA MET A 339 -6.23 -9.67 -3.30
C MET A 339 -7.05 -9.73 -4.60
N TYR A 340 -6.64 -10.49 -5.63
CA TYR A 340 -7.33 -10.58 -6.93
C TYR A 340 -8.39 -11.70 -7.03
N ASN A 341 -8.27 -12.81 -6.29
CA ASN A 341 -9.11 -14.02 -6.45
C ASN A 341 -10.22 -14.17 -5.39
N ILE A 342 -11.12 -13.20 -5.26
CA ILE A 342 -12.39 -13.44 -4.57
C ILE A 342 -13.33 -14.20 -5.52
N HIS A 343 -13.53 -15.49 -5.27
CA HIS A 343 -14.47 -16.35 -6.00
C HIS A 343 -15.91 -15.78 -5.99
N PHE A 344 -16.44 -15.49 -7.17
CA PHE A 344 -17.88 -15.41 -7.40
C PHE A 344 -18.45 -16.83 -7.44
N PRO A 345 -19.43 -17.21 -6.60
CA PRO A 345 -20.11 -18.48 -6.77
C PRO A 345 -20.89 -18.45 -8.10
N ALA A 346 -20.73 -19.50 -8.91
CA ALA A 346 -21.45 -19.67 -10.16
C ALA A 346 -22.97 -19.77 -9.92
N PRO A 347 -23.80 -19.24 -10.84
CA PRO A 347 -25.24 -19.45 -10.78
C PRO A 347 -25.54 -20.84 -11.34
N ASP A 348 -26.12 -21.75 -10.54
CA ASP A 348 -27.00 -22.84 -11.00
C ASP A 348 -27.37 -23.78 -9.82
N GLU A 349 -28.55 -23.61 -9.21
CA GLU A 349 -29.55 -24.67 -8.99
C GLU A 349 -30.81 -24.13 -8.25
N PRO A 350 -32.02 -24.64 -8.56
CA PRO A 350 -33.29 -24.01 -8.20
C PRO A 350 -33.86 -24.45 -6.84
N ASP A 351 -34.67 -23.55 -6.29
CA ASP A 351 -35.50 -23.63 -5.09
C ASP A 351 -35.91 -25.03 -4.59
N THR A 352 -35.66 -25.27 -3.30
CA THR A 352 -36.64 -25.93 -2.44
C THR A 352 -36.85 -25.16 -1.14
N ALA A 353 -38.08 -24.66 -1.00
CA ALA A 353 -38.58 -23.92 0.14
C ALA A 353 -38.48 -24.69 1.47
N ASN A 354 -38.02 -24.01 2.52
CA ASN A 354 -38.73 -24.05 3.79
C ASN A 354 -38.43 -22.83 4.69
N ASN A 355 -39.52 -22.27 5.19
CA ASN A 355 -39.62 -21.07 6.01
C ASN A 355 -38.78 -21.13 7.28
N TYR A 356 -37.87 -20.17 7.43
CA TYR A 356 -37.71 -19.40 8.66
C TYR A 356 -37.42 -17.95 8.27
N ILE A 357 -38.32 -17.06 8.69
CA ILE A 357 -38.19 -15.61 8.59
C ILE A 357 -36.87 -15.21 9.28
N ARG A 358 -35.83 -14.92 8.51
CA ARG A 358 -34.66 -14.19 8.99
C ARG A 358 -34.92 -12.70 8.80
N PRO A 359 -34.66 -11.85 9.80
CA PRO A 359 -34.58 -10.41 9.57
C PRO A 359 -33.56 -10.17 8.47
N ALA A 360 -33.86 -9.29 7.53
CA ALA A 360 -32.90 -8.78 6.57
C ALA A 360 -31.83 -7.97 7.32
N TYR A 361 -30.92 -8.66 8.00
CA TYR A 361 -29.60 -8.13 8.31
C TYR A 361 -28.91 -8.00 6.95
N MET A 362 -28.95 -6.80 6.36
CA MET A 362 -27.95 -6.39 5.40
C MET A 362 -26.59 -6.50 6.10
N THR A 363 -25.96 -7.66 6.00
CA THR A 363 -24.58 -7.86 6.43
C THR A 363 -23.70 -7.03 5.50
N THR A 364 -23.38 -5.83 5.96
CA THR A 364 -22.13 -5.09 5.69
C THR A 364 -21.39 -5.51 4.41
N ARG A 365 -21.90 -5.01 3.28
CA ARG A 365 -21.18 -4.93 1.99
C ARG A 365 -19.83 -4.17 2.12
N TYR A 366 -19.62 -3.48 3.24
CA TYR A 366 -18.39 -2.81 3.67
C TYR A 366 -17.21 -3.75 4.03
N ARG A 367 -17.40 -5.07 4.11
CA ARG A 367 -16.38 -5.98 4.68
C ARG A 367 -15.56 -6.80 3.68
N VAL A 368 -15.82 -6.75 2.38
CA VAL A 368 -15.31 -7.80 1.46
C VAL A 368 -14.41 -7.32 0.31
N GLU A 369 -14.28 -6.03 0.00
CA GLU A 369 -13.40 -5.57 -1.08
C GLU A 369 -12.18 -4.79 -0.56
N TYR A 370 -11.15 -5.53 -0.18
CA TYR A 370 -9.86 -5.01 0.30
C TYR A 370 -8.86 -4.70 -0.83
N ALA A 371 -9.17 -5.01 -2.10
CA ALA A 371 -8.21 -5.02 -3.21
C ALA A 371 -8.07 -3.72 -4.01
N LEU A 372 -9.08 -2.83 -3.96
CA LEU A 372 -9.08 -1.56 -4.72
C LEU A 372 -8.63 -0.35 -3.90
N LYS A 373 -8.28 -0.57 -2.62
CA LYS A 373 -7.84 0.49 -1.72
C LYS A 373 -6.35 0.34 -1.46
N SER A 374 -5.56 1.32 -1.89
CA SER A 374 -4.45 1.75 -1.05
C SER A 374 -5.07 2.35 0.21
N HIS A 375 -5.53 1.51 1.13
CA HIS A 375 -5.98 2.01 2.43
C HIS A 375 -4.79 2.77 3.02
N ARG A 376 -4.94 4.09 3.25
CA ARG A 376 -4.27 4.70 4.39
C ARG A 376 -4.89 4.04 5.61
N ARG A 377 -4.42 2.83 5.96
CA ARG A 377 -4.47 2.40 7.34
C ARG A 377 -3.68 3.47 8.09
N ASP A 378 -4.32 4.12 9.06
CA ASP A 378 -3.63 5.16 9.80
C ASP A 378 -2.33 4.55 10.37
N ASN A 379 -1.20 5.09 9.94
CA ASN A 379 0.10 4.48 10.22
C ASN A 379 0.39 4.48 11.72
N PHE A 380 -0.20 5.40 12.50
CA PHE A 380 -0.09 5.38 13.94
C PHE A 380 -0.84 4.18 14.52
N ILE A 381 -2.05 3.88 14.03
CA ILE A 381 -2.81 2.69 14.42
C ILE A 381 -2.09 1.39 14.03
N GLU A 382 -1.56 1.31 12.81
CA GLU A 382 -0.79 0.13 12.37
C GLU A 382 0.51 -0.04 13.14
N TRP A 383 1.19 1.06 13.47
CA TRP A 383 2.38 1.03 14.30
C TRP A 383 2.07 0.49 15.70
N ILE A 384 1.03 0.99 16.38
CA ILE A 384 0.58 0.47 17.68
C ILE A 384 0.20 -1.01 17.59
N LYS A 385 -0.57 -1.38 16.56
CA LYS A 385 -0.95 -2.78 16.32
C LYS A 385 0.29 -3.68 16.16
N GLY A 386 1.33 -3.21 15.48
CA GLY A 386 2.61 -3.91 15.36
C GLY A 386 3.29 -4.13 16.72
N LEU A 387 3.27 -3.13 17.60
CA LEU A 387 3.80 -3.26 18.97
C LEU A 387 3.02 -4.28 19.79
N LEU A 388 1.68 -4.31 19.67
CA LEU A 388 0.81 -5.26 20.37
C LEU A 388 0.89 -6.71 19.82
N ALA A 389 1.37 -6.88 18.59
CA ALA A 389 1.57 -8.21 18.01
C ALA A 389 2.69 -8.99 18.72
N VAL A 390 3.71 -8.30 19.25
CA VAL A 390 4.83 -8.97 19.92
C VAL A 390 4.39 -9.65 21.21
N PRO A 391 3.71 -8.99 22.18
CA PRO A 391 3.18 -9.69 23.35
C PRO A 391 2.14 -10.75 22.99
N PHE A 392 1.37 -10.56 21.91
CA PHE A 392 0.44 -11.60 21.43
C PHE A 392 1.18 -12.90 21.07
N VAL A 393 2.22 -12.82 20.25
CA VAL A 393 3.00 -14.00 19.82
C VAL A 393 3.66 -14.69 21.01
N LEU A 394 4.14 -13.92 21.99
CA LEU A 394 4.82 -14.47 23.16
C LEU A 394 3.88 -15.11 24.19
N HIS A 395 2.64 -14.63 24.31
CA HIS A 395 1.75 -15.02 25.42
C HIS A 395 0.43 -15.70 25.03
N SER A 396 0.04 -15.71 23.75
CA SER A 396 -1.28 -16.24 23.29
C SER A 396 -1.49 -17.74 23.51
N GLN A 397 -0.42 -18.55 23.63
CA GLN A 397 -0.44 -20.00 23.91
C GLN A 397 -1.62 -20.78 23.25
N PRO A 398 -1.68 -20.84 21.90
CA PRO A 398 -2.72 -21.60 21.19
C PRO A 398 -2.59 -23.11 21.44
N ARG A 399 -3.70 -23.82 21.69
CA ARG A 399 -3.74 -25.29 21.88
C ARG A 399 -4.73 -25.92 20.90
N VAL A 400 -4.32 -27.02 20.24
CA VAL A 400 -5.13 -27.72 19.22
C VAL A 400 -5.66 -29.08 19.69
N ASN A 401 -5.07 -29.72 20.71
CA ASN A 401 -5.59 -30.93 21.35
C ASN A 401 -5.06 -31.07 22.79
N PRO A 402 -5.90 -31.04 23.84
CA PRO A 402 -5.43 -31.38 25.19
C PRO A 402 -5.06 -32.87 25.24
N SER A 403 -3.93 -33.20 25.86
CA SER A 403 -3.56 -34.59 26.08
C SER A 403 -4.53 -35.25 27.10
N PRO A 404 -4.66 -36.59 27.14
CA PRO A 404 -5.53 -37.28 28.11
C PRO A 404 -5.18 -36.97 29.58
N ALA A 405 -3.93 -36.57 29.86
CA ALA A 405 -3.47 -36.13 31.18
C ALA A 405 -3.93 -34.70 31.56
N GLU A 406 -4.46 -33.94 30.59
CA GLU A 406 -4.97 -32.58 30.76
C GLU A 406 -6.51 -32.51 30.73
N ASN A 407 -7.18 -33.67 30.56
CA ASN A 407 -8.63 -33.78 30.69
C ASN A 407 -9.05 -33.48 32.15
N GLY A 408 -9.58 -32.28 32.37
CA GLY A 408 -10.00 -31.79 33.69
C GLY A 408 -9.20 -30.58 34.20
N VAL A 409 -8.13 -30.17 33.52
CA VAL A 409 -7.44 -28.90 33.81
C VAL A 409 -8.21 -27.78 33.12
N ALA A 410 -8.95 -26.99 33.90
CA ALA A 410 -9.63 -25.79 33.40
C ALA A 410 -8.64 -24.92 32.62
N TRP A 411 -9.09 -24.32 31.52
CA TRP A 411 -8.33 -23.33 30.76
C TRP A 411 -7.68 -22.36 31.75
N LYS A 412 -6.35 -22.40 31.92
CA LYS A 412 -5.66 -21.34 32.68
C LYS A 412 -6.06 -20.04 32.00
N ALA A 413 -6.64 -19.10 32.76
CA ALA A 413 -6.95 -17.77 32.27
C ALA A 413 -5.73 -17.23 31.51
N PRO A 414 -5.93 -16.44 30.43
CA PRO A 414 -4.86 -15.71 29.77
C PRO A 414 -3.92 -15.16 30.85
N SER A 415 -2.61 -15.37 30.73
CA SER A 415 -1.70 -14.96 31.80
C SER A 415 -1.98 -13.50 32.12
N ALA A 416 -2.13 -13.15 33.40
CA ALA A 416 -2.25 -11.75 33.83
C ALA A 416 -1.18 -10.87 33.16
N ASP A 417 -0.04 -11.48 32.83
CA ASP A 417 1.04 -10.94 32.01
C ASP A 417 0.59 -10.34 30.67
N THR A 418 -0.30 -10.96 29.87
CA THR A 418 -0.68 -10.41 28.54
C THR A 418 -1.40 -9.07 28.66
N ARG A 419 -2.36 -8.99 29.59
CA ARG A 419 -3.10 -7.76 29.87
C ARG A 419 -2.15 -6.67 30.37
N SER A 420 -1.26 -7.01 31.31
CA SER A 420 -0.27 -6.07 31.83
C SER A 420 0.68 -5.57 30.73
N ARG A 421 1.16 -6.45 29.84
CA ARG A 421 2.04 -6.05 28.72
C ARG A 421 1.35 -5.11 27.73
N TYR A 422 0.07 -5.35 27.43
CA TYR A 422 -0.68 -4.41 26.59
C TYR A 422 -0.87 -3.07 27.29
N ALA A 423 -1.20 -3.06 28.59
CA ALA A 423 -1.31 -1.83 29.37
C ALA A 423 0.01 -1.04 29.38
N GLU A 424 1.14 -1.72 29.64
CA GLU A 424 2.49 -1.13 29.59
C GLU A 424 2.79 -0.53 28.20
N VAL A 425 2.50 -1.25 27.12
CA VAL A 425 2.72 -0.73 25.75
C VAL A 425 1.88 0.53 25.51
N PHE A 426 0.61 0.55 25.92
CA PHE A 426 -0.23 1.74 25.78
C PHE A 426 0.26 2.91 26.65
N HIS A 427 0.77 2.63 27.85
CA HIS A 427 1.39 3.63 28.73
C HIS A 427 2.64 4.26 28.08
N ASP A 428 3.53 3.43 27.54
CA ASP A 428 4.74 3.91 26.85
C ASP A 428 4.38 4.78 25.62
N ILE A 429 3.30 4.43 24.90
CA ILE A 429 2.80 5.24 23.78
C ILE A 429 2.19 6.55 24.28
N GLU A 430 1.50 6.55 25.41
CA GLU A 430 0.95 7.75 26.04
C GLU A 430 2.07 8.75 26.38
N GLU A 431 3.20 8.30 26.92
CA GLU A 431 4.37 9.16 27.13
C GLU A 431 4.93 9.76 25.82
N LEU A 432 4.93 8.98 24.73
CA LEU A 432 5.36 9.47 23.41
C LEU A 432 4.40 10.52 22.83
N VAL A 433 3.10 10.38 23.08
CA VAL A 433 2.10 11.39 22.70
C VAL A 433 2.30 12.68 23.49
N ASP A 434 2.55 12.56 24.79
CA ASP A 434 2.83 13.71 25.67
C ASP A 434 4.12 14.45 25.25
N ASP A 435 5.19 13.71 24.92
CA ASP A 435 6.41 14.26 24.34
C ASP A 435 6.14 15.03 23.02
N HIS A 436 5.30 14.45 22.16
CA HIS A 436 4.92 15.07 20.89
C HIS A 436 4.16 16.39 21.08
N ILE A 437 3.22 16.43 22.02
CA ILE A 437 2.46 17.65 22.37
C ILE A 437 3.42 18.72 22.90
N ALA A 438 4.34 18.36 23.82
CA ALA A 438 5.29 19.31 24.38
C ALA A 438 6.21 19.94 23.32
N HIS A 439 6.69 19.14 22.35
CA HIS A 439 7.47 19.65 21.22
C HIS A 439 6.63 20.52 20.27
N ALA A 440 5.35 20.19 20.05
CA ALA A 440 4.46 21.00 19.23
C ALA A 440 4.24 22.39 19.85
N GLU A 441 4.05 22.47 21.17
CA GLU A 441 3.91 23.74 21.91
C GLU A 441 5.18 24.61 21.85
N GLN A 442 6.36 23.99 21.70
CA GLN A 442 7.65 24.67 21.58
C GLN A 442 8.03 25.00 20.12
N GLY A 443 7.22 24.61 19.14
CA GLY A 443 7.54 24.78 17.72
C GLY A 443 8.65 23.85 17.21
N THR A 444 8.96 22.77 17.93
CA THR A 444 10.01 21.79 17.62
C THR A 444 9.44 20.39 17.32
N VAL A 445 8.19 20.31 16.82
CA VAL A 445 7.44 19.06 16.61
C VAL A 445 8.19 17.98 15.83
N ASP A 446 9.00 18.38 14.83
CA ASP A 446 9.81 17.48 14.00
C ASP A 446 10.93 16.76 14.78
N GLN A 447 11.24 17.23 16.01
CA GLN A 447 12.23 16.64 16.89
C GLN A 447 11.63 15.64 17.89
N SER A 448 10.30 15.59 18.02
CA SER A 448 9.63 14.67 18.95
C SER A 448 9.90 13.21 18.56
N LYS A 449 10.03 12.36 19.58
CA LYS A 449 10.35 10.94 19.35
C LYS A 449 9.27 10.24 18.55
N LEU A 450 8.00 10.57 18.80
CA LEU A 450 6.87 10.01 18.07
C LEU A 450 6.88 10.39 16.59
N LYS A 451 7.24 11.63 16.23
CA LYS A 451 7.33 12.09 14.83
C LYS A 451 8.45 11.38 14.07
N LEU A 452 9.57 11.10 14.75
CA LEU A 452 10.68 10.35 14.17
C LEU A 452 10.36 8.87 13.93
N LEU A 453 9.52 8.27 14.79
CA LEU A 453 9.09 6.87 14.66
C LEU A 453 7.92 6.69 13.69
N VAL A 454 6.99 7.64 13.67
CA VAL A 454 5.79 7.64 12.83
C VAL A 454 5.70 8.99 12.08
N PRO A 455 6.42 9.16 10.94
CA PRO A 455 6.52 10.45 10.25
C PRO A 455 5.18 11.06 9.82
N SER A 456 4.17 10.22 9.57
CA SER A 456 2.83 10.65 9.19
C SER A 456 1.93 11.07 10.36
N VAL A 457 2.41 10.99 11.62
CA VAL A 457 1.64 11.43 12.78
C VAL A 457 1.31 12.92 12.66
N GLY A 458 0.05 13.24 12.96
CA GLY A 458 -0.47 14.60 12.95
C GLY A 458 -0.45 15.23 14.34
N THR A 459 -1.15 16.35 14.47
CA THR A 459 -1.28 17.08 15.74
C THR A 459 -2.21 16.34 16.71
N PHE A 460 -1.80 16.26 17.97
CA PHE A 460 -2.67 15.86 19.08
C PHE A 460 -3.15 17.11 19.82
N TRP A 461 -4.46 17.21 20.05
CA TRP A 461 -5.07 18.36 20.72
C TRP A 461 -5.17 18.19 22.23
N THR A 462 -5.13 16.94 22.69
CA THR A 462 -5.27 16.56 24.09
C THR A 462 -4.28 15.43 24.40
N LYS A 463 -3.87 15.34 25.66
CA LYS A 463 -3.21 14.13 26.17
C LYS A 463 -4.15 12.93 26.04
N LEU A 464 -3.61 11.75 25.78
CA LEU A 464 -4.41 10.55 25.52
C LEU A 464 -4.16 9.52 26.62
N PRO A 465 -5.11 9.27 27.54
CA PRO A 465 -4.98 8.25 28.59
C PRO A 465 -5.16 6.84 28.00
N LEU A 466 -4.21 6.40 27.18
CA LEU A 466 -4.28 5.19 26.37
C LEU A 466 -4.31 3.93 27.23
N GLU A 467 -3.52 3.89 28.31
CA GLU A 467 -3.52 2.74 29.23
C GLU A 467 -4.92 2.57 29.85
N ARG A 468 -5.49 3.66 30.37
CA ARG A 468 -6.82 3.67 30.98
C ARG A 468 -7.90 3.30 29.98
N ALA A 469 -7.82 3.81 28.75
CA ALA A 469 -8.74 3.51 27.67
C ALA A 469 -8.69 2.02 27.27
N PHE A 470 -7.48 1.45 27.19
CA PHE A 470 -7.31 0.01 26.95
C PHE A 470 -7.94 -0.82 28.06
N LEU A 471 -7.67 -0.50 29.32
CA LEU A 471 -8.20 -1.24 30.46
C LEU A 471 -9.73 -1.18 30.54
N ALA A 472 -10.35 -0.05 30.19
CA ALA A 472 -11.80 0.08 30.11
C ALA A 472 -12.39 -0.75 28.96
N ASN A 473 -11.72 -0.78 27.80
CA ASN A 473 -12.14 -1.59 26.67
C ASN A 473 -11.94 -3.09 26.90
N GLU A 474 -10.98 -3.49 27.73
CA GLU A 474 -10.71 -4.89 28.05
C GLU A 474 -11.92 -5.57 28.72
N GLU A 475 -12.65 -4.86 29.58
CA GLU A 475 -13.86 -5.39 30.23
C GLU A 475 -14.96 -5.77 29.24
N ARG A 476 -15.04 -5.06 28.10
CA ARG A 476 -16.06 -5.26 27.06
C ARG A 476 -15.59 -6.17 25.94
N ARG A 477 -14.32 -6.05 25.53
CA ARG A 477 -13.77 -6.63 24.28
C ARG A 477 -12.82 -7.79 24.49
N ALA A 478 -12.36 -8.00 25.74
CA ALA A 478 -11.48 -9.08 26.16
C ALA A 478 -10.33 -9.34 25.17
N ILE A 479 -9.65 -8.27 24.74
CA ILE A 479 -8.63 -8.31 23.69
C ILE A 479 -7.45 -9.16 24.15
N SER A 480 -7.03 -8.99 25.41
CA SER A 480 -5.94 -9.76 26.01
C SER A 480 -6.27 -11.24 26.22
N ALA A 481 -7.55 -11.61 26.16
CA ALA A 481 -7.98 -12.99 26.36
C ALA A 481 -7.92 -13.86 25.10
N ARG A 482 -7.70 -13.25 23.93
CA ARG A 482 -7.68 -13.94 22.64
C ARG A 482 -6.39 -14.75 22.48
N ARG A 483 -6.50 -15.96 21.93
CA ARG A 483 -5.36 -16.89 21.74
C ARG A 483 -4.97 -17.16 20.28
N PHE A 484 -5.90 -16.91 19.37
CA PHE A 484 -5.73 -17.23 17.94
C PHE A 484 -5.81 -15.97 17.08
N VAL A 485 -6.33 -14.86 17.62
CA VAL A 485 -6.55 -13.61 16.90
C VAL A 485 -5.85 -12.49 17.66
N ALA A 486 -4.81 -11.92 17.04
CA ALA A 486 -4.10 -10.76 17.58
C ALA A 486 -4.99 -9.50 17.63
N PRO A 487 -4.63 -8.49 18.43
CA PRO A 487 -5.29 -7.18 18.37
C PRO A 487 -5.37 -6.66 16.93
N SER A 488 -6.59 -6.34 16.50
CA SER A 488 -6.87 -5.86 15.15
C SER A 488 -6.73 -4.33 15.07
N PHE A 489 -6.73 -3.81 13.84
CA PHE A 489 -6.78 -2.37 13.59
C PHE A 489 -7.96 -1.71 14.32
N ASN A 490 -9.12 -2.36 14.30
CA ASN A 490 -10.32 -1.86 14.97
C ASN A 490 -10.19 -1.86 16.50
N ASP A 491 -9.50 -2.84 17.09
CA ASP A 491 -9.28 -2.86 18.54
C ASP A 491 -8.45 -1.64 18.99
N VAL A 492 -7.41 -1.30 18.22
CA VAL A 492 -6.58 -0.10 18.48
C VAL A 492 -7.36 1.18 18.21
N ARG A 493 -8.08 1.27 17.07
CA ARG A 493 -8.95 2.41 16.72
C ARG A 493 -9.94 2.73 17.84
N LEU A 494 -10.63 1.71 18.35
CA LEU A 494 -11.65 1.89 19.39
C LEU A 494 -11.02 2.25 20.74
N THR A 495 -9.80 1.77 21.02
CA THR A 495 -9.02 2.22 22.18
C THR A 495 -8.63 3.69 22.08
N LEU A 496 -8.19 4.15 20.90
CA LEU A 496 -7.91 5.57 20.66
C LEU A 496 -9.18 6.43 20.74
N ASN A 497 -10.32 5.94 20.27
CA ASN A 497 -11.59 6.63 20.43
C ASN A 497 -11.92 6.83 21.91
N SER A 498 -11.88 5.77 22.72
CA SER A 498 -12.11 5.84 24.17
C SER A 498 -11.13 6.82 24.85
N ALA A 499 -9.85 6.83 24.47
CA ALA A 499 -8.87 7.75 25.03
C ALA A 499 -9.21 9.22 24.73
N GLN A 500 -9.66 9.52 23.50
CA GLN A 500 -10.10 10.88 23.14
C GLN A 500 -11.36 11.29 23.89
N LEU A 501 -12.35 10.41 24.02
CA LEU A 501 -13.54 10.69 24.80
C LEU A 501 -13.19 10.97 26.26
N MET A 502 -12.31 10.15 26.85
CA MET A 502 -11.81 10.30 28.21
C MET A 502 -11.07 11.61 28.45
N ALA A 503 -10.34 12.11 27.44
CA ALA A 503 -9.59 13.36 27.52
C ALA A 503 -10.48 14.61 27.45
N LEU A 504 -11.70 14.49 26.91
CA LEU A 504 -12.61 15.61 26.64
C LEU A 504 -13.77 15.73 27.62
N VAL A 505 -13.92 14.78 28.56
CA VAL A 505 -15.08 14.68 29.45
C VAL A 505 -15.46 16.02 30.09
N ASP A 506 -14.45 16.75 30.59
CA ASP A 506 -14.65 17.99 31.34
C ASP A 506 -14.62 19.26 30.47
N ASP A 507 -13.97 19.20 29.30
CA ASP A 507 -13.64 20.38 28.48
C ASP A 507 -14.39 20.46 27.15
N LEU A 508 -15.25 19.48 26.81
CA LEU A 508 -15.99 19.46 25.55
C LEU A 508 -17.02 20.60 25.47
N LYS A 509 -16.87 21.47 24.47
CA LYS A 509 -17.77 22.62 24.21
C LYS A 509 -18.48 22.54 22.87
N LEU A 510 -17.88 21.87 21.89
CA LEU A 510 -18.41 21.67 20.56
C LEU A 510 -18.19 20.21 20.15
N ILE A 511 -19.23 19.54 19.71
CA ILE A 511 -19.16 18.25 19.05
C ILE A 511 -19.75 18.38 17.66
N THR A 512 -19.01 17.89 16.67
CA THR A 512 -19.40 17.91 15.27
C THR A 512 -19.54 16.48 14.78
N PHE A 513 -20.55 16.23 13.96
CA PHE A 513 -20.80 14.93 13.36
C PHE A 513 -20.71 15.09 11.85
N ASP A 514 -20.12 14.12 11.19
CA ASP A 514 -20.50 13.87 9.80
C ASP A 514 -21.99 13.45 9.77
N GLY A 515 -22.70 13.77 8.69
CA GLY A 515 -24.09 13.37 8.53
C GLY A 515 -24.18 11.94 8.02
N ASP A 516 -23.59 11.71 6.85
CA ASP A 516 -23.69 10.46 6.12
C ASP A 516 -22.79 9.38 6.75
N VAL A 517 -23.27 8.13 6.79
CA VAL A 517 -22.57 6.93 7.31
C VAL A 517 -22.26 6.97 8.82
N THR A 518 -22.57 8.07 9.50
CA THR A 518 -22.20 8.34 10.91
C THR A 518 -23.41 8.67 11.79
N LEU A 519 -24.35 9.50 11.33
CA LEU A 519 -25.64 9.70 12.03
C LEU A 519 -26.78 8.86 11.44
N TYR A 520 -26.76 8.67 10.13
CA TYR A 520 -27.70 7.85 9.39
C TYR A 520 -27.00 7.15 8.21
N ASN A 521 -27.63 6.11 7.67
CA ASN A 521 -27.07 5.39 6.52
C ASN A 521 -26.98 6.32 5.30
N ASP A 522 -26.05 6.02 4.39
CA ASP A 522 -25.82 6.81 3.17
C ASP A 522 -27.11 7.07 2.39
N GLY A 523 -27.32 8.33 1.99
CA GLY A 523 -28.54 8.81 1.33
C GLY A 523 -29.80 8.82 2.19
N GLY A 524 -29.71 8.43 3.46
CA GLY A 524 -30.83 8.33 4.39
C GLY A 524 -31.19 9.65 5.08
N ALA A 525 -32.12 9.55 6.03
CA ALA A 525 -32.54 10.65 6.89
C ALA A 525 -32.59 10.18 8.35
N LEU A 526 -32.46 11.13 9.27
CA LEU A 526 -32.58 10.91 10.70
C LEU A 526 -34.06 10.85 11.09
N SER A 527 -34.60 9.63 11.10
CA SER A 527 -35.98 9.36 11.51
C SER A 527 -36.17 9.48 13.03
N PRO A 528 -37.40 9.72 13.52
CA PRO A 528 -37.67 9.95 14.95
C PRO A 528 -37.29 8.78 15.87
N ASP A 529 -37.24 7.57 15.34
CA ASP A 529 -36.87 6.34 16.04
C ASP A 529 -35.35 6.10 16.11
N ASN A 530 -34.53 6.97 15.49
CA ASN A 530 -33.09 6.78 15.47
C ASN A 530 -32.50 6.90 16.90
N PRO A 531 -31.74 5.88 17.37
CA PRO A 531 -31.22 5.83 18.73
C PRO A 531 -30.23 6.95 19.07
N VAL A 532 -29.68 7.66 18.10
CA VAL A 532 -28.75 8.78 18.36
C VAL A 532 -29.47 10.01 18.92
N ILE A 533 -30.75 10.23 18.57
CA ILE A 533 -31.49 11.46 18.89
C ILE A 533 -31.52 11.75 20.40
N PRO A 534 -31.87 10.80 21.29
CA PRO A 534 -31.83 11.04 22.73
C PRO A 534 -30.45 11.44 23.26
N ARG A 535 -29.36 10.95 22.65
CA ARG A 535 -27.99 11.32 23.03
C ARG A 535 -27.66 12.74 22.59
N LEU A 536 -28.07 13.14 21.39
CA LEU A 536 -27.90 14.52 20.91
C LEU A 536 -28.66 15.52 21.80
N ILE A 537 -29.89 15.19 22.21
CA ILE A 537 -30.65 16.00 23.17
C ILE A 537 -29.93 16.09 24.52
N ALA A 538 -29.33 14.98 24.99
CA ALA A 538 -28.56 14.99 26.23
C ALA A 538 -27.32 15.91 26.15
N LEU A 539 -26.65 15.98 25.00
CA LEU A 539 -25.53 16.90 24.78
C LEU A 539 -25.98 18.37 24.81
N LEU A 540 -27.09 18.69 24.10
CA LEU A 540 -27.67 20.03 24.10
C LEU A 540 -28.12 20.47 25.51
N ARG A 541 -28.75 19.56 26.28
CA ARG A 541 -29.13 19.80 27.69
C ARG A 541 -27.93 20.13 28.57
N ALA A 542 -26.78 19.64 28.18
CA ALA A 542 -25.54 19.78 28.92
C ALA A 542 -24.67 20.93 28.37
N ASP A 543 -25.31 21.88 27.66
CA ASP A 543 -24.79 23.11 27.07
C ASP A 543 -23.65 22.90 26.05
N ILE A 544 -23.60 21.74 25.41
CA ILE A 544 -22.64 21.46 24.33
C ILE A 544 -23.24 21.87 22.98
N HIS A 545 -22.45 22.54 22.14
CA HIS A 545 -22.83 22.81 20.75
C HIS A 545 -22.77 21.54 19.93
N VAL A 546 -23.84 21.24 19.20
CA VAL A 546 -23.95 20.07 18.32
C VAL A 546 -23.99 20.55 16.88
N GLY A 547 -22.89 20.36 16.15
CA GLY A 547 -22.78 20.64 14.73
C GLY A 547 -22.98 19.38 13.89
N ILE A 548 -23.80 19.44 12.85
CA ILE A 548 -23.92 18.37 11.85
C ILE A 548 -23.33 18.90 10.55
N LEU A 549 -22.28 18.28 10.05
CA LEU A 549 -21.60 18.61 8.80
C LEU A 549 -22.01 17.58 7.75
N THR A 550 -22.52 18.04 6.60
CA THR A 550 -22.90 17.14 5.50
C THR A 550 -22.31 17.64 4.19
N ALA A 551 -21.87 16.71 3.35
CA ALA A 551 -21.48 17.01 1.97
C ALA A 551 -22.68 17.50 1.14
N ALA A 552 -23.92 17.21 1.56
CA ALA A 552 -25.10 17.69 0.86
C ALA A 552 -25.20 19.24 0.93
N GLY A 553 -24.89 19.89 -0.19
CA GLY A 553 -25.07 21.33 -0.39
C GLY A 553 -26.36 21.66 -1.11
N TYR A 554 -27.26 22.42 -0.47
CA TYR A 554 -28.48 22.97 -1.04
C TYR A 554 -28.46 24.50 -0.95
N GLU A 555 -28.59 25.17 -2.09
CA GLU A 555 -28.54 26.63 -2.19
C GLU A 555 -29.84 27.32 -1.75
N GLU A 556 -30.93 26.55 -1.64
CA GLU A 556 -32.22 27.10 -1.24
C GLU A 556 -32.21 27.52 0.24
N LYS A 557 -32.21 28.84 0.49
CA LYS A 557 -32.16 29.43 1.84
C LYS A 557 -33.37 29.10 2.75
N ASN A 558 -34.38 28.39 2.26
CA ASN A 558 -35.57 28.02 3.03
C ASN A 558 -35.34 26.82 3.98
N GLY A 559 -34.22 26.10 3.84
CA GLY A 559 -33.87 24.97 4.72
C GLY A 559 -34.72 23.70 4.54
N VAL A 560 -35.62 23.64 3.55
CA VAL A 560 -36.58 22.53 3.39
C VAL A 560 -35.86 21.20 3.14
N LYS A 561 -34.91 21.17 2.20
CA LYS A 561 -34.14 19.94 1.89
C LYS A 561 -33.25 19.47 3.05
N TYR A 562 -32.75 20.42 3.83
CA TYR A 562 -32.00 20.11 5.05
C TYR A 562 -32.90 19.49 6.11
N ARG A 563 -34.12 20.03 6.29
CA ARG A 563 -35.12 19.45 7.18
C ARG A 563 -35.44 18.00 6.81
N GLU A 564 -35.63 17.69 5.53
CA GLU A 564 -35.93 16.32 5.09
C GLU A 564 -34.88 15.30 5.55
N ARG A 565 -33.61 15.71 5.71
CA ARG A 565 -32.53 14.84 6.18
C ARG A 565 -32.48 14.66 7.70
N ILE A 566 -32.95 15.63 8.48
CA ILE A 566 -32.81 15.60 9.96
C ILE A 566 -34.12 15.87 10.71
N TYR A 567 -35.27 15.70 10.06
CA TYR A 567 -36.58 16.06 10.61
C TYR A 567 -36.86 15.42 11.98
N GLY A 568 -36.47 14.15 12.17
CA GLY A 568 -36.69 13.45 13.44
C GLY A 568 -35.97 14.10 14.62
N LEU A 569 -34.76 14.65 14.41
CA LEU A 569 -34.04 15.41 15.44
C LEU A 569 -34.66 16.79 15.66
N LEU A 570 -35.01 17.50 14.60
CA LEU A 570 -35.62 18.83 14.71
C LEU A 570 -36.94 18.76 15.49
N ASP A 571 -37.78 17.79 15.18
CA ASP A 571 -39.07 17.58 15.84
C ASP A 571 -38.85 17.17 17.32
N ALA A 572 -37.85 16.34 17.60
CA ALA A 572 -37.51 15.95 18.96
C ALA A 572 -36.94 17.11 19.80
N VAL A 573 -36.14 17.99 19.21
CA VAL A 573 -35.64 19.22 19.85
C VAL A 573 -36.79 20.19 20.12
N ALA A 574 -37.69 20.37 19.15
CA ALA A 574 -38.88 21.22 19.31
C ALA A 574 -39.79 20.72 20.46
N ALA A 575 -39.97 19.41 20.57
CA ALA A 575 -40.79 18.77 21.61
C ALA A 575 -40.09 18.62 22.97
N SER A 576 -38.79 18.89 23.06
CA SER A 576 -37.99 18.71 24.28
C SER A 576 -38.21 19.82 25.32
N ASP A 577 -37.77 19.54 26.54
CA ASP A 577 -37.73 20.48 27.68
C ASP A 577 -36.51 21.44 27.66
N LEU A 578 -35.73 21.45 26.57
CA LEU A 578 -34.57 22.31 26.42
C LEU A 578 -34.96 23.79 26.42
N THR A 579 -34.12 24.64 27.01
CA THR A 579 -34.27 26.09 26.89
C THR A 579 -34.05 26.55 25.44
N GLU A 580 -34.59 27.70 25.04
CA GLU A 580 -34.38 28.22 23.67
C GLU A 580 -32.90 28.44 23.35
N GLU A 581 -32.08 28.83 24.33
CA GLU A 581 -30.63 28.95 24.15
C GLU A 581 -29.96 27.58 23.94
N GLN A 582 -30.43 26.52 24.59
CA GLN A 582 -29.94 25.16 24.34
C GLN A 582 -30.38 24.62 22.99
N LYS A 583 -31.60 24.93 22.55
CA LYS A 583 -32.08 24.51 21.22
C LYS A 583 -31.24 25.16 20.10
N LYS A 584 -30.91 26.45 20.23
CA LYS A 584 -30.04 27.19 19.28
C LYS A 584 -28.62 26.62 19.16
N ARG A 585 -28.18 25.76 20.09
CA ARG A 585 -26.88 25.07 20.01
C ARG A 585 -26.84 23.93 19.01
N LEU A 586 -27.99 23.55 18.42
CA LEU A 586 -28.04 22.67 17.27
C LEU A 586 -27.75 23.46 15.98
N ILE A 587 -26.69 23.08 15.29
CA ILE A 587 -26.14 23.77 14.13
C ILE A 587 -25.98 22.75 13.00
N LEU A 588 -26.27 23.17 11.78
CA LEU A 588 -26.12 22.36 10.57
C LEU A 588 -25.24 23.11 9.58
N LEU A 589 -24.25 22.43 9.02
CA LEU A 589 -23.35 22.96 8.03
C LEU A 589 -23.40 22.08 6.77
N GLY A 590 -23.98 22.61 5.72
CA GLY A 590 -24.17 21.93 4.45
C GLY A 590 -23.12 22.30 3.40
N GLY A 591 -22.97 21.42 2.41
CA GLY A 591 -21.92 21.53 1.40
C GLY A 591 -20.53 21.56 2.04
N GLU A 592 -20.34 20.75 3.08
CA GLU A 592 -19.18 20.66 3.97
C GLU A 592 -18.84 21.89 4.80
N SER A 593 -18.71 23.04 4.14
CA SER A 593 -18.31 24.32 4.74
C SER A 593 -18.91 25.51 4.01
N ASN A 594 -20.07 25.35 3.35
CA ASN A 594 -20.62 26.37 2.46
C ASN A 594 -21.89 27.03 2.99
N TYR A 595 -22.76 26.28 3.67
CA TYR A 595 -24.09 26.75 4.07
C TYR A 595 -24.34 26.49 5.55
N LEU A 596 -24.41 27.56 6.36
CA LEU A 596 -24.64 27.44 7.80
C LEU A 596 -26.10 27.70 8.14
N LEU A 597 -26.70 26.77 8.88
CA LEU A 597 -28.04 26.88 9.44
C LEU A 597 -28.00 26.63 10.94
N ARG A 598 -28.86 27.32 11.69
CA ARG A 598 -29.04 27.13 13.12
C ARG A 598 -30.46 26.71 13.41
N TYR A 599 -30.69 25.93 14.46
CA TYR A 599 -32.05 25.66 14.91
C TYR A 599 -32.75 26.94 15.36
N SER A 600 -34.01 27.11 14.95
CA SER A 600 -34.85 28.24 15.35
C SER A 600 -36.30 27.81 15.52
N SER A 601 -36.88 28.06 16.70
CA SER A 601 -38.28 27.77 16.99
C SER A 601 -39.26 28.66 16.20
N GLU A 602 -38.78 29.77 15.63
CA GLU A 602 -39.58 30.70 14.83
C GLU A 602 -39.62 30.33 13.34
N ALA A 603 -38.65 29.55 12.86
CA ALA A 603 -38.58 29.11 11.48
C ALA A 603 -39.57 27.97 11.21
N GLU A 604 -40.31 28.05 10.11
CA GLU A 604 -41.28 27.01 9.71
C GLU A 604 -40.64 25.63 9.55
N THR A 605 -39.39 25.59 9.08
CA THR A 605 -38.61 24.35 8.91
C THR A 605 -37.84 23.94 10.18
N GLY A 606 -37.87 24.74 11.24
CA GLY A 606 -37.04 24.57 12.43
C GLY A 606 -35.56 24.96 12.23
N LEU A 607 -35.21 25.49 11.05
CA LEU A 607 -33.85 25.90 10.68
C LEU A 607 -33.86 27.33 10.14
N GLU A 608 -33.02 28.18 10.70
CA GLU A 608 -32.76 29.54 10.20
C GLU A 608 -31.42 29.58 9.47
N TRP A 609 -31.38 30.30 8.34
CA TRP A 609 -30.16 30.52 7.57
C TRP A 609 -29.29 31.58 8.26
N VAL A 610 -27.99 31.31 8.41
CA VAL A 610 -27.02 32.27 8.95
C VAL A 610 -26.25 32.91 7.80
N ASP A 611 -26.12 34.23 7.81
CA ASP A 611 -25.46 34.96 6.73
C ASP A 611 -23.96 34.61 6.64
N GLU A 612 -23.45 34.43 5.42
CA GLU A 612 -22.08 34.02 5.14
C GLU A 612 -21.04 34.98 5.73
N GLU A 613 -21.35 36.27 5.82
CA GLU A 613 -20.45 37.28 6.37
C GLU A 613 -20.15 37.06 7.88
N GLU A 614 -21.08 36.45 8.61
CA GLU A 614 -21.00 36.27 10.07
C GLU A 614 -20.02 35.18 10.49
N TRP A 615 -19.89 34.11 9.70
CA TRP A 615 -19.20 32.89 10.14
C TRP A 615 -18.07 32.44 9.22
N GLN A 616 -18.02 32.88 7.96
CA GLN A 616 -16.97 32.47 7.04
C GLN A 616 -15.59 33.00 7.49
N LEU A 617 -14.58 32.14 7.32
CA LEU A 617 -13.19 32.46 7.58
C LEU A 617 -12.62 33.40 6.51
N ASP A 618 -11.56 34.13 6.85
CA ASP A 618 -10.89 35.05 5.92
C ASP A 618 -10.42 34.36 4.63
N ILE A 619 -9.95 33.11 4.73
CA ILE A 619 -9.54 32.32 3.57
C ILE A 619 -10.71 32.00 2.63
N MET A 620 -11.93 31.85 3.17
CA MET A 620 -13.13 31.58 2.38
C MET A 620 -13.65 32.85 1.73
N LYS A 621 -13.62 33.97 2.47
CA LYS A 621 -13.98 35.31 1.98
C LYS A 621 -13.01 35.84 0.92
N ALA A 622 -11.75 35.40 0.95
CA ALA A 622 -10.73 35.81 -0.01
C ALA A 622 -10.83 35.12 -1.37
N LEU A 623 -11.70 34.11 -1.52
CA LEU A 623 -11.91 33.41 -2.79
C LEU A 623 -12.59 34.34 -3.79
N LYS A 624 -12.00 34.44 -5.00
CA LYS A 624 -12.57 35.22 -6.09
C LYS A 624 -13.53 34.38 -6.90
N ASP A 625 -14.64 34.98 -7.33
CA ASP A 625 -15.63 34.33 -8.19
C ASP A 625 -15.00 33.79 -9.48
N GLU A 626 -14.03 34.51 -10.06
CA GLU A 626 -13.28 34.09 -11.25
C GLU A 626 -12.52 32.77 -11.01
N ASP A 627 -11.83 32.64 -9.88
CA ASP A 627 -11.09 31.42 -9.51
C ASP A 627 -12.07 30.27 -9.25
N ILE A 628 -13.22 30.54 -8.60
CA ILE A 628 -14.28 29.55 -8.35
C ILE A 628 -14.82 28.99 -9.67
N HIS A 629 -15.19 29.87 -10.60
CA HIS A 629 -15.71 29.46 -11.90
C HIS A 629 -14.68 28.65 -12.69
N GLN A 630 -13.43 29.12 -12.74
CA GLN A 630 -12.35 28.42 -13.44
C GLN A 630 -12.09 27.03 -12.84
N PHE A 631 -12.09 26.89 -11.51
CA PHE A 631 -11.92 25.61 -10.84
C PHE A 631 -13.04 24.63 -11.18
N LEU A 632 -14.30 25.08 -11.08
CA LEU A 632 -15.46 24.24 -11.40
C LEU A 632 -15.51 23.88 -12.90
N ASP A 633 -15.05 24.76 -13.80
CA ASP A 633 -14.94 24.46 -15.23
C ASP A 633 -13.94 23.33 -15.51
N ILE A 634 -12.78 23.34 -14.84
CA ILE A 634 -11.79 22.27 -14.97
C ILE A 634 -12.35 20.96 -14.43
N ALA A 635 -12.94 20.98 -13.23
CA ALA A 635 -13.54 19.80 -12.62
C ALA A 635 -14.66 19.22 -13.51
N GLU A 636 -15.56 20.06 -14.01
CA GLU A 636 -16.63 19.68 -14.93
C GLU A 636 -16.09 19.06 -16.21
N THR A 637 -15.04 19.64 -16.79
CA THR A 637 -14.41 19.12 -18.01
C THR A 637 -13.90 17.70 -17.81
N VAL A 638 -13.18 17.44 -16.71
CA VAL A 638 -12.68 16.09 -16.40
C VAL A 638 -13.82 15.12 -16.16
N LEU A 639 -14.88 15.53 -15.45
CA LEU A 639 -16.07 14.69 -15.26
C LEU A 639 -16.71 14.32 -16.62
N ARG A 640 -16.83 15.27 -17.56
CA ARG A 640 -17.35 15.01 -18.92
C ARG A 640 -16.47 14.02 -19.68
N GLU A 641 -15.16 14.23 -19.64
CA GLU A 641 -14.19 13.33 -20.28
C GLU A 641 -14.29 11.91 -19.71
N CYS A 642 -14.41 11.74 -18.40
CA CYS A 642 -14.60 10.42 -17.78
C CYS A 642 -15.92 9.76 -18.21
N ILE A 643 -17.02 10.52 -18.26
CA ILE A 643 -18.32 10.03 -18.76
C ILE A 643 -18.19 9.53 -20.20
N ASP A 644 -17.55 10.30 -21.07
CA ASP A 644 -17.42 9.96 -22.49
C ASP A 644 -16.46 8.79 -22.72
N MET A 645 -15.30 8.78 -22.06
CA MET A 645 -14.27 7.73 -22.22
C MET A 645 -14.76 6.37 -21.72
N MET A 646 -15.39 6.34 -20.54
CA MET A 646 -15.90 5.10 -19.95
C MET A 646 -17.36 4.79 -20.36
N ARG A 647 -17.99 5.67 -21.15
CA ARG A 647 -19.39 5.56 -21.59
C ARG A 647 -20.35 5.41 -20.41
N LEU A 648 -20.12 6.19 -19.35
CA LEU A 648 -20.88 6.08 -18.12
C LEU A 648 -22.32 6.56 -18.36
N PRO A 649 -23.35 5.83 -17.87
CA PRO A 649 -24.73 6.30 -17.90
C PRO A 649 -24.93 7.36 -16.81
N ALA A 650 -24.31 8.52 -16.94
CA ALA A 650 -24.29 9.57 -15.93
C ALA A 650 -24.52 10.96 -16.52
N THR A 651 -24.97 11.89 -15.69
CA THR A 651 -25.21 13.29 -16.01
C THR A 651 -24.50 14.18 -15.01
N ILE A 652 -24.02 15.33 -15.46
CA ILE A 652 -23.36 16.30 -14.59
C ILE A 652 -24.37 17.27 -14.01
N LEU A 653 -24.19 17.57 -12.73
CA LEU A 653 -24.92 18.60 -11.99
C LEU A 653 -23.93 19.61 -11.44
N ARG A 654 -24.07 20.88 -11.83
CA ARG A 654 -23.25 21.99 -11.34
C ARG A 654 -24.04 22.87 -10.38
N LYS A 655 -23.38 23.28 -9.31
CA LYS A 655 -23.82 24.20 -8.27
C LYS A 655 -22.82 25.37 -8.18
N GLY A 656 -23.14 26.39 -7.39
CA GLY A 656 -22.31 27.58 -7.19
C GLY A 656 -20.94 27.29 -6.59
N LYS A 657 -20.83 26.27 -5.72
CA LYS A 657 -19.57 25.88 -5.06
C LYS A 657 -19.23 24.39 -5.21
N ALA A 658 -19.88 23.69 -6.14
CA ALA A 658 -19.70 22.26 -6.32
C ALA A 658 -20.05 21.81 -7.74
N VAL A 659 -19.44 20.73 -8.20
CA VAL A 659 -19.85 20.02 -9.41
C VAL A 659 -19.80 18.52 -9.19
N GLY A 660 -20.81 17.80 -9.66
CA GLY A 660 -20.94 16.37 -9.44
C GLY A 660 -21.41 15.62 -10.67
N MET A 661 -21.15 14.32 -10.67
CA MET A 661 -21.59 13.35 -11.67
C MET A 661 -22.55 12.37 -11.01
N ASN A 662 -23.80 12.40 -11.45
CA ASN A 662 -24.87 11.53 -10.93
C ASN A 662 -25.23 10.45 -11.97
N PRO A 663 -25.53 9.22 -11.55
CA PRO A 663 -26.06 8.20 -12.46
C PRO A 663 -27.40 8.64 -13.04
N THR A 664 -27.63 8.29 -14.30
CA THR A 664 -28.92 8.49 -14.98
C THR A 664 -30.01 7.70 -14.22
N PRO A 665 -31.24 8.21 -14.08
CA PRO A 665 -32.29 7.53 -13.33
C PRO A 665 -32.46 6.05 -13.71
N GLY A 666 -32.43 5.16 -12.71
CA GLY A 666 -32.54 3.70 -12.90
C GLY A 666 -31.25 3.01 -13.35
N LYS A 667 -30.12 3.72 -13.42
CA LYS A 667 -28.79 3.16 -13.67
C LYS A 667 -27.93 3.25 -12.41
N THR A 668 -26.90 2.41 -12.36
CA THR A 668 -25.92 2.39 -11.26
C THR A 668 -24.52 2.39 -11.87
N LEU A 669 -23.60 3.08 -11.21
CA LEU A 669 -22.19 3.05 -11.55
C LEU A 669 -21.48 2.02 -10.67
N SER A 670 -20.47 1.34 -11.20
CA SER A 670 -19.62 0.48 -10.37
C SER A 670 -18.70 1.35 -9.53
N ARG A 671 -18.23 0.80 -8.40
CA ARG A 671 -17.33 1.52 -7.51
C ARG A 671 -16.05 1.94 -8.22
N GLU A 672 -15.49 1.06 -9.04
CA GLU A 672 -14.25 1.31 -9.80
C GLU A 672 -14.42 2.50 -10.74
N GLN A 673 -15.58 2.62 -11.38
CA GLN A 673 -15.91 3.77 -12.22
C GLN A 673 -15.94 5.07 -11.41
N LEU A 674 -16.53 5.05 -10.22
CA LEU A 674 -16.59 6.21 -9.33
C LEU A 674 -15.19 6.60 -8.82
N GLU A 675 -14.38 5.62 -8.38
CA GLU A 675 -13.02 5.88 -7.89
C GLU A 675 -12.08 6.37 -9.00
N GLU A 676 -12.16 5.81 -10.22
CA GLU A 676 -11.41 6.30 -11.38
C GLU A 676 -11.73 7.78 -11.66
N VAL A 677 -13.02 8.16 -11.63
CA VAL A 677 -13.46 9.55 -11.84
C VAL A 677 -12.91 10.45 -10.74
N VAL A 678 -13.01 10.05 -9.47
CA VAL A 678 -12.47 10.82 -8.33
C VAL A 678 -10.96 11.01 -8.48
N LEU A 679 -10.21 9.95 -8.77
CA LEU A 679 -8.76 10.01 -8.93
C LEU A 679 -8.35 10.87 -10.13
N ALA A 680 -9.06 10.77 -11.26
CA ALA A 680 -8.82 11.59 -12.44
C ALA A 680 -9.03 13.07 -12.13
N VAL A 681 -10.17 13.43 -11.52
CA VAL A 681 -10.47 14.82 -11.15
C VAL A 681 -9.48 15.34 -10.13
N GLN A 682 -9.23 14.59 -9.06
CA GLN A 682 -8.31 15.01 -8.00
C GLN A 682 -6.89 15.20 -8.54
N ARG A 683 -6.40 14.29 -9.40
CA ARG A 683 -5.07 14.40 -9.99
C ARG A 683 -4.97 15.62 -10.91
N THR A 684 -5.96 15.86 -11.76
CA THR A 684 -5.97 17.04 -12.64
C THR A 684 -6.02 18.34 -11.83
N LEU A 685 -6.89 18.42 -10.83
CA LEU A 685 -7.02 19.60 -9.99
C LEU A 685 -5.77 19.85 -9.15
N MET A 686 -5.08 18.82 -8.63
CA MET A 686 -3.83 18.99 -7.88
C MET A 686 -2.73 19.71 -8.67
N PHE A 687 -2.72 19.61 -10.00
CA PHE A 687 -1.74 20.29 -10.87
C PHE A 687 -2.27 21.58 -11.50
N ALA A 688 -3.54 21.92 -11.32
CA ALA A 688 -4.11 23.16 -11.81
C ALA A 688 -3.70 24.34 -10.92
N GLU A 689 -3.27 25.44 -11.54
CA GLU A 689 -2.78 26.63 -10.81
C GLU A 689 -3.87 27.23 -9.89
N VAL A 690 -5.12 27.27 -10.36
CA VAL A 690 -6.27 27.78 -9.60
C VAL A 690 -6.51 27.00 -8.30
N SER A 691 -6.26 25.69 -8.32
CA SER A 691 -6.45 24.81 -7.15
C SER A 691 -5.42 25.03 -6.04
N GLN A 692 -4.31 25.71 -6.31
CA GLN A 692 -3.38 26.12 -5.23
C GLN A 692 -3.97 27.20 -4.34
N ARG A 693 -4.98 27.93 -4.83
CA ARG A 693 -5.67 29.02 -4.14
C ARG A 693 -7.01 28.58 -3.54
N ILE A 694 -7.55 27.44 -3.98
CA ILE A 694 -8.87 26.95 -3.58
C ILE A 694 -8.74 25.70 -2.73
N PRO A 695 -9.21 25.71 -1.47
CA PRO A 695 -9.40 24.48 -0.73
C PRO A 695 -10.55 23.70 -1.36
N PHE A 696 -10.34 22.43 -1.65
CA PHE A 696 -11.35 21.59 -2.29
C PHE A 696 -11.33 20.16 -1.79
N CYS A 697 -12.40 19.45 -2.12
CA CYS A 697 -12.50 18.00 -2.04
C CYS A 697 -13.05 17.42 -3.33
N ALA A 698 -12.55 16.24 -3.72
CA ALA A 698 -13.22 15.35 -4.65
C ALA A 698 -13.42 14.01 -3.95
N PHE A 699 -14.64 13.48 -3.95
CA PHE A 699 -14.96 12.25 -3.22
C PHE A 699 -15.96 11.36 -3.95
N ASN A 700 -15.87 10.06 -3.63
CA ASN A 700 -16.81 9.05 -4.05
C ASN A 700 -17.98 9.02 -3.05
N GLY A 701 -19.18 9.36 -3.50
CA GLY A 701 -20.42 9.34 -2.71
C GLY A 701 -21.12 7.98 -2.69
N GLY A 702 -20.45 6.90 -3.13
CA GLY A 702 -20.97 5.54 -3.14
C GLY A 702 -21.83 5.21 -4.36
N ALA A 703 -22.63 6.16 -4.84
CA ALA A 703 -23.42 6.06 -6.07
C ALA A 703 -23.11 7.16 -7.10
N ASP A 704 -22.51 8.26 -6.66
CA ASP A 704 -22.18 9.45 -7.43
C ASP A 704 -20.76 9.96 -7.08
N VAL A 705 -20.27 10.95 -7.83
CA VAL A 705 -19.01 11.64 -7.56
C VAL A 705 -19.26 13.12 -7.41
N TRP A 706 -18.67 13.74 -6.40
CA TRP A 706 -18.79 15.17 -6.13
C TRP A 706 -17.43 15.82 -5.94
N VAL A 707 -17.34 17.07 -6.39
CA VAL A 707 -16.18 17.94 -6.27
C VAL A 707 -16.67 19.24 -5.65
N ASP A 708 -16.32 19.44 -4.39
CA ASP A 708 -16.80 20.54 -3.57
C ASP A 708 -15.66 21.53 -3.30
N ILE A 709 -15.96 22.83 -3.39
CA ILE A 709 -15.07 23.89 -2.90
C ILE A 709 -15.30 24.02 -1.40
N GLY A 710 -14.22 23.87 -0.64
CA GLY A 710 -14.24 23.75 0.81
C GLY A 710 -13.82 22.36 1.28
N ASP A 711 -13.72 22.20 2.60
CA ASP A 711 -13.57 20.90 3.23
C ASP A 711 -14.12 20.91 4.67
N LYS A 712 -14.42 19.73 5.22
CA LYS A 712 -14.89 19.59 6.62
C LYS A 712 -13.97 20.24 7.66
N ARG A 713 -12.66 20.36 7.41
CA ARG A 713 -11.75 21.09 8.33
C ARG A 713 -12.12 22.57 8.39
N LEU A 714 -12.32 23.22 7.25
CA LEU A 714 -12.80 24.60 7.21
C LEU A 714 -14.16 24.72 7.90
N GLY A 715 -15.04 23.74 7.73
CA GLY A 715 -16.33 23.74 8.41
C GLY A 715 -16.20 23.72 9.94
N VAL A 716 -15.38 22.81 10.48
CA VAL A 716 -15.11 22.73 11.93
C VAL A 716 -14.45 24.01 12.44
N VAL A 717 -13.44 24.54 11.74
CA VAL A 717 -12.75 25.77 12.15
C VAL A 717 -13.69 26.98 12.11
N SER A 718 -14.58 27.05 11.12
CA SER A 718 -15.56 28.13 11.03
C SER A 718 -16.51 28.13 12.23
N LEU A 719 -17.01 26.95 12.62
CA LEU A 719 -17.83 26.81 13.83
C LEU A 719 -17.06 27.17 15.09
N GLN A 720 -15.80 26.72 15.21
CA GLN A 720 -14.93 27.07 16.33
C GLN A 720 -14.76 28.59 16.46
N THR A 721 -14.47 29.29 15.37
CA THR A 721 -14.30 30.74 15.35
C THR A 721 -15.61 31.47 15.65
N TRP A 722 -16.69 31.11 14.96
CA TRP A 722 -18.00 31.76 15.10
C TRP A 722 -18.59 31.62 16.50
N LEU A 723 -18.39 30.48 17.16
CA LEU A 723 -18.88 30.21 18.53
C LEU A 723 -17.99 30.80 19.63
N GLY A 724 -17.20 31.84 19.31
CA GLY A 724 -16.37 32.56 20.28
C GLY A 724 -14.95 31.99 20.45
N GLY A 725 -14.40 31.36 19.41
CA GLY A 725 -13.01 30.86 19.42
C GLY A 725 -12.81 29.59 20.24
N ILE A 726 -13.67 28.59 20.06
CA ILE A 726 -13.54 27.28 20.71
C ILE A 726 -12.28 26.57 20.18
N HIS A 727 -11.36 26.20 21.06
CA HIS A 727 -10.13 25.51 20.67
C HIS A 727 -10.38 24.05 20.24
N GLY A 728 -9.51 23.50 19.38
CA GLY A 728 -9.57 22.09 18.95
C GLY A 728 -9.51 21.06 20.09
N ARG A 729 -8.87 21.43 21.20
CA ARG A 729 -8.83 20.63 22.45
C ARG A 729 -10.16 20.54 23.20
N CYS A 730 -11.11 21.43 22.88
CA CYS A 730 -12.47 21.47 23.42
C CYS A 730 -13.50 21.06 22.37
N THR A 731 -13.04 20.53 21.23
CA THR A 731 -13.87 20.16 20.08
C THR A 731 -13.68 18.70 19.74
N LEU A 732 -14.78 17.96 19.62
CA LEU A 732 -14.80 16.58 19.14
C LEU A 732 -15.44 16.51 17.76
N HIS A 733 -14.82 15.81 16.82
CA HIS A 733 -15.43 15.43 15.56
C HIS A 733 -15.72 13.92 15.54
N VAL A 734 -16.90 13.54 15.05
CA VAL A 734 -17.37 12.16 14.92
C VAL A 734 -17.58 11.88 13.44
N GLY A 735 -16.65 11.14 12.83
CA GLY A 735 -16.58 10.97 11.36
C GLY A 735 -16.14 9.56 10.95
N ASP A 736 -16.45 9.17 9.71
CA ASP A 736 -15.93 7.93 9.11
C ASP A 736 -14.67 8.20 8.26
N GLN A 737 -13.54 7.61 8.66
CA GLN A 737 -12.28 7.70 7.91
C GLN A 737 -11.98 6.44 7.05
N PHE A 738 -12.95 5.52 6.87
CA PHE A 738 -12.80 4.31 6.03
C PHE A 738 -13.04 4.55 4.54
N LEU A 739 -13.63 5.69 4.16
CA LEU A 739 -13.90 6.06 2.77
C LEU A 739 -12.62 6.68 2.13
N SER A 740 -12.50 6.56 0.80
CA SER A 740 -11.26 6.51 -0.01
C SER A 740 -10.33 7.76 0.01
N LEU A 741 -9.21 7.68 -0.73
CA LEU A 741 -8.31 8.82 -1.00
C LEU A 741 -9.13 10.04 -1.45
N GLY A 742 -8.98 11.16 -0.75
CA GLY A 742 -9.75 12.38 -1.02
C GLY A 742 -10.88 12.66 -0.02
N HIS A 743 -11.31 11.68 0.79
CA HIS A 743 -12.43 11.89 1.73
C HIS A 743 -12.17 12.94 2.82
N ASN A 744 -13.22 13.69 3.15
CA ASN A 744 -13.17 14.93 3.93
C ASN A 744 -12.96 14.77 5.43
N ASP A 745 -13.39 13.65 5.99
CA ASP A 745 -13.36 13.40 7.45
C ASP A 745 -11.95 13.31 7.99
N PHE A 746 -11.01 12.86 7.15
CA PHE A 746 -9.59 12.87 7.49
C PHE A 746 -9.08 14.29 7.74
N LYS A 747 -9.55 15.30 7.01
CA LYS A 747 -9.10 16.68 7.20
C LYS A 747 -9.62 17.28 8.50
N ALA A 748 -10.79 16.85 9.00
CA ALA A 748 -11.37 17.36 10.24
C ALA A 748 -10.44 17.15 11.47
N ARG A 749 -9.60 16.10 11.46
CA ARG A 749 -8.59 15.85 12.51
C ARG A 749 -7.55 16.96 12.65
N LEU A 750 -7.36 17.76 11.59
CA LEU A 750 -6.47 18.93 11.58
C LEU A 750 -7.08 20.15 12.29
N ALA A 751 -8.34 20.07 12.72
CA ALA A 751 -9.05 21.14 13.43
C ALA A 751 -9.52 20.75 14.84
N ALA A 752 -9.73 19.45 15.09
CA ALA A 752 -10.30 18.96 16.33
C ALA A 752 -9.83 17.55 16.68
N THR A 753 -10.02 17.15 17.95
CA THR A 753 -10.01 15.72 18.30
C THR A 753 -11.06 14.98 17.47
N THR A 754 -10.79 13.75 17.05
CA THR A 754 -11.66 13.01 16.14
C THR A 754 -11.80 11.55 16.56
N VAL A 755 -13.02 11.12 16.86
CA VAL A 755 -13.33 9.69 16.98
C VAL A 755 -13.68 9.13 15.60
N TRP A 756 -12.99 8.04 15.24
CA TRP A 756 -13.19 7.38 13.96
C TRP A 756 -14.25 6.29 14.11
N ILE A 757 -15.38 6.48 13.44
CA ILE A 757 -16.54 5.60 13.49
C ILE A 757 -16.70 4.84 12.16
N ALA A 758 -17.19 3.59 12.20
CA ALA A 758 -17.48 2.77 11.02
C ALA A 758 -18.97 2.60 10.70
N SER A 759 -19.86 3.04 11.60
CA SER A 759 -21.31 2.89 11.47
C SER A 759 -22.09 3.78 12.44
N PRO A 760 -23.37 4.06 12.18
CA PRO A 760 -24.22 4.78 13.13
C PRO A 760 -24.34 4.11 14.51
N SER A 761 -24.20 2.79 14.58
CA SER A 761 -24.19 2.06 15.86
C SER A 761 -22.95 2.39 16.71
N GLU A 762 -21.78 2.49 16.07
CA GLU A 762 -20.55 2.89 16.76
C GLU A 762 -20.62 4.35 17.23
N THR A 763 -21.32 5.25 16.50
CA THR A 763 -21.62 6.62 17.00
C THR A 763 -22.41 6.56 18.30
N VAL A 764 -23.47 5.74 18.35
CA VAL A 764 -24.28 5.58 19.56
C VAL A 764 -23.45 5.04 20.72
N GLU A 765 -22.61 4.03 20.48
CA GLU A 765 -21.70 3.49 21.51
C GLU A 765 -20.73 4.55 22.04
N ALA A 766 -20.14 5.37 21.16
CA ALA A 766 -19.23 6.44 21.54
C ALA A 766 -19.92 7.51 22.38
N LEU A 767 -21.15 7.90 22.02
CA LEU A 767 -21.93 8.86 22.79
C LEU A 767 -22.38 8.30 24.14
N ASP A 768 -22.79 7.03 24.20
CA ASP A 768 -23.14 6.37 25.45
C ASP A 768 -21.95 6.31 26.41
N GLU A 769 -20.75 6.00 25.90
CA GLU A 769 -19.52 6.03 26.67
C GLU A 769 -19.19 7.43 27.19
N TYR A 770 -19.26 8.45 26.34
CA TYR A 770 -19.02 9.84 26.75
C TYR A 770 -20.00 10.28 27.85
N LEU A 771 -21.29 10.02 27.69
CA LEU A 771 -22.33 10.38 28.67
C LEU A 771 -22.18 9.59 29.99
N GLU A 772 -21.72 8.34 29.93
CA GLU A 772 -21.37 7.56 31.12
C GLU A 772 -20.16 8.18 31.85
N LEU A 773 -19.08 8.47 31.12
CA LEU A 773 -17.87 9.08 31.68
C LEU A 773 -18.18 10.44 32.33
N ARG A 774 -18.99 11.27 31.68
CA ARG A 774 -19.41 12.57 32.20
C ARG A 774 -20.24 12.44 33.48
N ARG A 775 -21.20 11.50 33.52
CA ARG A 775 -21.99 11.24 34.75
C ARG A 775 -21.08 10.82 35.92
N ARG A 776 -20.10 9.95 35.65
CA ARG A 776 -19.11 9.53 36.67
C ARG A 776 -18.28 10.73 37.16
N ALA A 777 -17.79 11.57 36.25
CA ALA A 777 -17.04 12.79 36.60
C ALA A 777 -17.87 13.76 37.47
N SER A 778 -19.13 14.02 37.10
CA SER A 778 -20.04 14.88 37.88
C SER A 778 -20.35 14.29 39.28
N SER A 779 -20.49 12.97 39.39
CA SER A 779 -20.74 12.30 40.68
C SER A 779 -19.54 12.36 41.63
N CYS A 780 -18.30 12.32 41.10
CA CYS A 780 -17.08 12.47 41.90
C CYS A 780 -16.86 13.92 42.40
N LEU A 781 -17.47 14.91 41.74
CA LEU A 781 -17.39 16.34 42.12
C LEU A 781 -18.47 16.77 43.12
N GLY A 782 -19.35 15.87 43.57
CA GLY A 782 -20.40 16.18 44.54
C GLY A 782 -21.51 17.10 44.00
N LEU A 783 -21.66 17.18 42.67
CA LEU A 783 -22.70 17.95 41.99
C LEU A 783 -23.81 16.99 41.53
N THR A 784 -24.64 16.54 42.48
CA THR A 784 -25.97 15.97 42.22
C THR A 784 -26.96 16.53 43.21
#